data_AF-A0A949YNA4-F1
#
_entry.id   AF-A0A949YNA4-F1
#
_cell.length_a   1.000
_cell.length_b   1.000
_cell.length_c   1.000
_cell.angle_alpha   90.00
_cell.angle_beta   90.00
_cell.angle_gamma   90.00
#
_symmetry.space_group_name_H-M   'P 1'
#
loop_
_entity.id
_entity.type
_entity.pdbx_description
1 polymer ?
#
loop_
_entity_poly.entity_id
_entity_poly.type
_entity_poly.pdbx_seq_one_letter_code
_entity_poly.pdbx_strand_id
1 'polypeptide(L)'
;KHHAEAALQIETALERLSTPETAWIVRRIYPYLPSWNEEFRRSEPLTRIRDIAHRNDIPSELKQEIKHRLQNKLHRCAGPEDLLTAEEILGRITAAGAGYPPAFVQEFEVFHGELQEFFNATALEARLRALARSFDAAVVEAVSGFLALKAEGPVSDGQLLDLLERLTALRQLFAEKGDQESPQRRSQLRLADIGLEDYAFALLSECSNRLQDLAGPGAWPGLLRALAAALDNLRLSLIEPEECAALRSEVTAWAGNFHAQDRFHLLRLVATLSRARRLAETYTDRINHLFLRRAEELGRALEIEERAIKVFSEGDIRGHVLFQLCRLVDAGLQVLRQALRLPPWEAIVPGEASGTLAYAATLAEVEGAKGPLLLLLEQADGDADIPACVAGIALVHPLPLLSHLGVRARQARLPFAACAEREHLKDFERFVGKLVRLRVTTDGLSLQEAAQGARGATGAGSTRTPVSLPEPLLTAGAGALPLDQASPATCGAKAAGARRLLELAEQSGGLFRAPRGLALPFGVMEQCLDGAPAIHREYLALLGRLPNTPTGELEALLQRLRELVRALPVPDQIGTTVTAFFGRDARLAVRSSANGEDLEHLAGAGLYESVVNVPPGAAPAAITRVWASLWTRRAAMGRMQAGIAHSSIRMAVLLQELVAPELSFILHTVNPLTGNPDEALVELAVGLGEALASSSIPGTPYRMVCQRKAGVITLSACASFSVALRPSRDNGTEGLIRERLDYSRVPLSTDAAAAQHLGRRLANIATFLEERLGRPQDVEGVYSRDEVYVVQTRPQQGL
;
A
#
# COMPACT_ATOMS: atom_id res chain seq x y z
N LYS A 1 -20.12 -40.64 11.50
CA LYS A 1 -18.83 -40.92 12.17
C LYS A 1 -17.61 -40.55 11.31
N HIS A 2 -17.27 -41.29 10.24
CA HIS A 2 -16.05 -41.02 9.45
C HIS A 2 -15.96 -39.58 8.93
N HIS A 3 -17.06 -39.03 8.37
CA HIS A 3 -17.10 -37.62 7.93
C HIS A 3 -16.86 -36.63 9.07
N ALA A 4 -17.43 -36.86 10.26
CA ALA A 4 -17.23 -36.02 11.44
C ALA A 4 -15.78 -36.09 11.97
N GLU A 5 -15.17 -37.28 11.97
CA GLU A 5 -13.75 -37.44 12.35
C GLU A 5 -12.81 -36.78 11.34
N ALA A 6 -13.09 -36.92 10.05
CA ALA A 6 -12.36 -36.24 8.99
C ALA A 6 -12.51 -34.71 9.09
N ALA A 7 -13.71 -34.20 9.36
CA ALA A 7 -13.94 -32.77 9.56
C ALA A 7 -13.12 -32.22 10.73
N LEU A 8 -13.08 -32.92 11.87
CA LEU A 8 -12.25 -32.53 13.01
C LEU A 8 -10.75 -32.51 12.66
N GLN A 9 -10.28 -33.51 11.89
CA GLN A 9 -8.89 -33.54 11.42
C GLN A 9 -8.58 -32.38 10.48
N ILE A 10 -9.47 -32.07 9.53
CA ILE A 10 -9.33 -30.95 8.60
C ILE A 10 -9.33 -29.63 9.37
N GLU A 11 -10.28 -29.42 10.29
CA GLU A 11 -10.34 -28.21 11.13
C GLU A 11 -9.07 -28.03 11.96
N THR A 12 -8.56 -29.11 12.57
CA THR A 12 -7.29 -29.08 13.32
C THR A 12 -6.10 -28.73 12.41
N ALA A 13 -6.09 -29.22 11.17
CA ALA A 13 -5.04 -28.90 10.20
C ALA A 13 -5.13 -27.44 9.73
N LEU A 14 -6.34 -26.95 9.48
CA LEU A 14 -6.61 -25.56 9.09
C LEU A 14 -6.17 -24.57 10.17
N GLU A 15 -6.43 -24.86 11.44
CA GLU A 15 -5.97 -24.02 12.56
C GLU A 15 -4.43 -23.90 12.60
N ARG A 16 -3.70 -24.94 12.21
CA ARG A 16 -2.22 -24.91 12.12
C ARG A 16 -1.71 -24.15 10.90
N LEU A 17 -2.49 -24.11 9.82
CA LEU A 17 -2.16 -23.40 8.57
C LEU A 17 -2.58 -21.93 8.60
N SER A 18 -3.37 -21.53 9.59
CA SER A 18 -3.88 -20.17 9.74
C SER A 18 -2.75 -19.23 10.17
N THR A 19 -2.25 -18.45 9.24
CA THR A 19 -1.37 -17.30 9.48
C THR A 19 -2.18 -16.01 9.33
N PRO A 20 -1.67 -14.84 9.76
CA PRO A 20 -2.32 -13.56 9.46
C PRO A 20 -2.62 -13.38 7.96
N GLU A 21 -1.82 -14.00 7.08
CA GLU A 21 -2.04 -13.96 5.64
C GLU A 21 -3.17 -14.85 5.12
N THR A 22 -3.49 -15.94 5.81
CA THR A 22 -4.40 -16.99 5.31
C THR A 22 -5.65 -17.16 6.19
N ALA A 23 -5.70 -16.52 7.35
CA ALA A 23 -6.75 -16.72 8.34
C ALA A 23 -8.16 -16.44 7.79
N TRP A 24 -8.32 -15.38 7.00
CA TRP A 24 -9.60 -15.05 6.35
C TRP A 24 -10.02 -16.11 5.32
N ILE A 25 -9.07 -16.77 4.62
CA ILE A 25 -9.36 -17.88 3.69
C ILE A 25 -9.81 -19.09 4.48
N VAL A 26 -9.04 -19.44 5.52
CA VAL A 26 -9.32 -20.59 6.39
C VAL A 26 -10.72 -20.48 6.98
N ARG A 27 -11.09 -19.27 7.44
CA ARG A 27 -12.41 -18.97 7.99
C ARG A 27 -13.55 -19.39 7.06
N ARG A 28 -13.38 -19.24 5.74
CA ARG A 28 -14.40 -19.54 4.74
C ARG A 28 -14.55 -21.02 4.44
N ILE A 29 -13.63 -21.86 4.90
CA ILE A 29 -13.70 -23.31 4.69
C ILE A 29 -14.60 -23.97 5.75
N TYR A 30 -14.66 -23.43 6.97
CA TYR A 30 -15.39 -24.05 8.07
C TYR A 30 -16.87 -24.34 7.81
N PRO A 31 -17.66 -23.47 7.14
CA PRO A 31 -19.06 -23.76 6.86
C PRO A 31 -19.28 -24.98 5.97
N TYR A 32 -18.28 -25.37 5.17
CA TYR A 32 -18.35 -26.51 4.26
C TYR A 32 -17.94 -27.83 4.92
N LEU A 33 -17.40 -27.80 6.14
CA LEU A 33 -17.07 -29.00 6.89
C LEU A 33 -18.34 -29.52 7.59
N PRO A 34 -18.61 -30.84 7.61
CA PRO A 34 -19.72 -31.36 8.37
C PRO A 34 -19.46 -31.21 9.89
N SER A 35 -20.54 -31.12 10.65
CA SER A 35 -20.49 -31.06 12.11
C SER A 35 -19.84 -32.31 12.68
N TRP A 36 -18.99 -32.09 13.67
CA TRP A 36 -18.31 -33.13 14.43
C TRP A 36 -18.76 -33.18 15.89
N ASN A 37 -19.97 -32.67 16.18
CA ASN A 37 -20.63 -32.84 17.47
C ASN A 37 -20.64 -34.31 17.90
N GLU A 38 -20.68 -34.54 19.22
CA GLU A 38 -20.57 -35.88 19.80
C GLU A 38 -21.62 -36.86 19.23
N GLU A 39 -22.83 -36.37 18.97
CA GLU A 39 -23.92 -37.16 18.38
C GLU A 39 -23.58 -37.74 16.99
N PHE A 40 -22.85 -37.01 16.16
CA PHE A 40 -22.45 -37.45 14.81
C PHE A 40 -21.18 -38.33 14.80
N ARG A 41 -20.46 -38.37 15.93
CA ARG A 41 -19.29 -39.24 16.16
C ARG A 41 -19.64 -40.61 16.74
N ARG A 42 -20.91 -40.86 17.07
CA ARG A 42 -21.42 -42.18 17.49
C ARG A 42 -21.31 -43.21 16.37
N SER A 43 -21.38 -44.50 16.72
CA SER A 43 -21.29 -45.62 15.76
C SER A 43 -22.40 -45.60 14.72
N GLU A 44 -23.63 -45.26 15.12
CA GLU A 44 -24.80 -45.09 14.25
C GLU A 44 -25.37 -43.68 14.46
N PRO A 45 -24.91 -42.65 13.71
CA PRO A 45 -25.53 -41.33 13.70
C PRO A 45 -26.77 -41.31 12.78
N LEU A 46 -27.65 -40.32 12.95
CA LEU A 46 -28.86 -40.14 12.11
C LEU A 46 -29.77 -41.40 12.05
N THR A 47 -29.82 -42.21 13.11
CA THR A 47 -30.59 -43.47 13.13
C THR A 47 -32.08 -43.28 12.88
N ARG A 48 -32.60 -42.07 13.09
CA ARG A 48 -34.01 -41.72 12.86
C ARG A 48 -34.46 -42.01 11.44
N ILE A 49 -33.60 -41.84 10.43
CA ILE A 49 -33.96 -42.13 9.03
C ILE A 49 -34.24 -43.62 8.80
N ARG A 50 -33.57 -44.50 9.55
CA ARG A 50 -33.86 -45.94 9.53
C ARG A 50 -35.25 -46.19 10.05
N ASP A 51 -35.63 -45.59 11.17
CA ASP A 51 -36.93 -45.82 11.80
C ASP A 51 -38.06 -45.27 10.91
N ILE A 52 -37.89 -44.07 10.37
CA ILE A 52 -38.78 -43.43 9.39
C ILE A 52 -38.98 -44.35 8.17
N ALA A 53 -37.90 -44.90 7.60
CA ALA A 53 -37.97 -45.76 6.42
C ALA A 53 -38.61 -47.14 6.69
N HIS A 54 -38.83 -47.53 7.94
CA HIS A 54 -39.47 -48.80 8.32
C HIS A 54 -40.92 -48.64 8.78
N ARG A 55 -41.44 -47.41 8.88
CA ARG A 55 -42.83 -47.12 9.24
C ARG A 55 -43.85 -47.84 8.36
N ASN A 56 -44.97 -48.24 8.95
CA ASN A 56 -46.06 -48.97 8.28
C ASN A 56 -47.28 -48.08 7.99
N ASP A 57 -47.29 -46.86 8.51
CA ASP A 57 -48.36 -45.86 8.42
C ASP A 57 -48.14 -44.84 7.29
N ILE A 58 -47.19 -45.08 6.40
CA ILE A 58 -46.91 -44.24 5.22
C ILE A 58 -47.03 -45.05 3.91
N PRO A 59 -47.36 -44.40 2.77
CA PRO A 59 -47.47 -45.08 1.47
C PRO A 59 -46.19 -45.84 1.08
N SER A 60 -46.36 -46.99 0.44
CA SER A 60 -45.23 -47.85 0.03
C SER A 60 -44.25 -47.14 -0.91
N GLU A 61 -44.76 -46.30 -1.82
CA GLU A 61 -43.94 -45.52 -2.75
C GLU A 61 -43.03 -44.52 -2.02
N LEU A 62 -43.58 -43.75 -1.07
CA LEU A 62 -42.79 -42.81 -0.25
C LEU A 62 -41.77 -43.54 0.63
N LYS A 63 -42.13 -44.70 1.17
CA LYS A 63 -41.22 -45.56 1.94
C LYS A 63 -40.03 -46.02 1.09
N GLN A 64 -40.28 -46.44 -0.14
CA GLN A 64 -39.22 -46.81 -1.10
C GLN A 64 -38.38 -45.59 -1.50
N GLU A 65 -39.02 -44.44 -1.72
CA GLU A 65 -38.33 -43.18 -2.04
C GLU A 65 -37.34 -42.78 -0.93
N ILE A 66 -37.80 -42.71 0.34
CA ILE A 66 -36.96 -42.40 1.50
C ILE A 66 -35.81 -43.40 1.64
N LYS A 67 -36.10 -44.70 1.45
CA LYS A 67 -35.09 -45.76 1.54
C LYS A 67 -33.99 -45.61 0.46
N HIS A 68 -34.37 -45.37 -0.79
CA HIS A 68 -33.44 -45.37 -1.92
C HIS A 68 -32.76 -44.02 -2.16
N ARG A 69 -33.48 -42.91 -2.01
CA ARG A 69 -32.95 -41.56 -2.25
C ARG A 69 -32.25 -40.94 -1.05
N LEU A 70 -32.56 -41.36 0.18
CA LEU A 70 -31.93 -40.83 1.40
C LEU A 70 -31.18 -41.90 2.20
N GLN A 71 -31.89 -42.86 2.80
CA GLN A 71 -31.29 -43.80 3.77
C GLN A 71 -30.06 -44.54 3.22
N ASN A 72 -30.20 -45.16 2.04
CA ASN A 72 -29.11 -45.92 1.43
C ASN A 72 -27.93 -45.03 1.00
N LYS A 73 -28.19 -43.77 0.62
CA LYS A 73 -27.14 -42.82 0.26
C LYS A 73 -26.37 -42.35 1.48
N LEU A 74 -27.08 -41.90 2.52
CA LEU A 74 -26.49 -41.47 3.79
C LEU A 74 -25.63 -42.55 4.46
N HIS A 75 -26.01 -43.83 4.31
CA HIS A 75 -25.20 -44.96 4.79
C HIS A 75 -23.91 -45.21 3.97
N ARG A 76 -23.88 -44.80 2.70
CA ARG A 76 -22.73 -45.01 1.79
C ARG A 76 -21.79 -43.81 1.78
N CYS A 77 -22.32 -42.65 1.47
CA CYS A 77 -21.60 -41.38 1.41
C CYS A 77 -22.66 -40.27 1.53
N ALA A 78 -22.63 -39.53 2.64
CA ALA A 78 -23.56 -38.42 2.85
C ALA A 78 -23.05 -37.20 2.08
N GLY A 79 -23.92 -36.61 1.24
CA GLY A 79 -23.61 -35.42 0.45
C GLY A 79 -24.64 -34.31 0.64
N PRO A 80 -24.31 -33.04 0.33
CA PRO A 80 -25.25 -31.91 0.43
C PRO A 80 -26.53 -32.11 -0.39
N GLU A 81 -26.50 -32.91 -1.45
CA GLU A 81 -27.68 -33.29 -2.24
C GLU A 81 -28.73 -34.09 -1.45
N ASP A 82 -28.32 -34.76 -0.36
CA ASP A 82 -29.23 -35.48 0.52
C ASP A 82 -30.07 -34.48 1.34
N LEU A 83 -29.53 -33.31 1.67
CA LEU A 83 -30.27 -32.24 2.33
C LEU A 83 -31.37 -31.69 1.40
N LEU A 84 -31.03 -31.41 0.13
CA LEU A 84 -32.01 -30.98 -0.87
C LEU A 84 -33.12 -32.02 -1.08
N THR A 85 -32.74 -33.30 -1.11
CA THR A 85 -33.70 -34.41 -1.23
C THR A 85 -34.62 -34.48 -0.01
N ALA A 86 -34.09 -34.29 1.19
CA ALA A 86 -34.89 -34.26 2.42
C ALA A 86 -35.83 -33.04 2.45
N GLU A 87 -35.38 -31.87 2.00
CA GLU A 87 -36.20 -30.66 1.90
C GLU A 87 -37.35 -30.82 0.89
N GLU A 88 -37.09 -31.43 -0.28
CA GLU A 88 -38.11 -31.76 -1.29
C GLU A 88 -39.22 -32.67 -0.70
N ILE A 89 -38.81 -33.72 0.03
CA ILE A 89 -39.75 -34.64 0.67
C ILE A 89 -40.52 -33.93 1.78
N LEU A 90 -39.84 -33.13 2.61
CA LEU A 90 -40.47 -32.37 3.69
C LEU A 90 -41.52 -31.41 3.15
N GLY A 91 -41.23 -30.67 2.08
CA GLY A 91 -42.18 -29.76 1.42
C GLY A 91 -43.40 -30.49 0.88
N ARG A 92 -43.23 -31.71 0.34
CA ARG A 92 -44.36 -32.54 -0.13
C ARG A 92 -45.24 -33.05 1.00
N ILE A 93 -44.65 -33.51 2.11
CA ILE A 93 -45.42 -34.10 3.22
C ILE A 93 -46.10 -33.05 4.12
N THR A 94 -45.60 -31.81 4.10
CA THR A 94 -46.16 -30.66 4.84
C THR A 94 -47.12 -29.80 4.01
N ALA A 95 -47.26 -30.08 2.70
CA ALA A 95 -48.16 -29.34 1.83
C ALA A 95 -49.63 -29.40 2.31
N ALA A 96 -50.38 -28.31 2.07
CA ALA A 96 -51.79 -28.23 2.44
C ALA A 96 -52.60 -29.36 1.76
N GLY A 97 -53.23 -30.22 2.57
CA GLY A 97 -54.02 -31.36 2.07
C GLY A 97 -53.23 -32.65 1.83
N ALA A 98 -51.94 -32.72 2.20
CA ALA A 98 -51.10 -33.90 1.98
C ALA A 98 -51.54 -35.15 2.78
N GLY A 99 -52.20 -34.97 3.93
CA GLY A 99 -52.88 -36.05 4.66
C GLY A 99 -51.98 -37.09 5.35
N TYR A 100 -50.70 -36.78 5.59
CA TYR A 100 -49.77 -37.69 6.27
C TYR A 100 -49.93 -37.68 7.80
N PRO A 101 -49.56 -38.77 8.51
CA PRO A 101 -49.65 -38.83 9.97
C PRO A 101 -48.80 -37.74 10.66
N PRO A 102 -49.33 -36.97 11.63
CA PRO A 102 -48.59 -35.90 12.29
C PRO A 102 -47.28 -36.36 12.96
N ALA A 103 -47.29 -37.56 13.56
CA ALA A 103 -46.10 -38.14 14.18
C ALA A 103 -44.98 -38.45 13.17
N PHE A 104 -45.33 -38.88 11.96
CA PHE A 104 -44.35 -39.08 10.88
C PHE A 104 -43.77 -37.76 10.40
N VAL A 105 -44.62 -36.75 10.16
CA VAL A 105 -44.18 -35.42 9.73
C VAL A 105 -43.22 -34.82 10.77
N GLN A 106 -43.58 -34.89 12.05
CA GLN A 106 -42.73 -34.40 13.14
C GLN A 106 -41.39 -35.16 13.22
N GLU A 107 -41.38 -36.49 13.09
CA GLU A 107 -40.12 -37.25 13.07
C GLU A 107 -39.26 -36.88 11.86
N PHE A 108 -39.86 -36.64 10.70
CA PHE A 108 -39.15 -36.23 9.49
C PHE A 108 -38.61 -34.81 9.60
N GLU A 109 -39.35 -33.88 10.23
CA GLU A 109 -38.87 -32.54 10.57
C GLU A 109 -37.65 -32.58 11.49
N VAL A 110 -37.68 -33.42 12.53
CA VAL A 110 -36.53 -33.61 13.43
C VAL A 110 -35.34 -34.20 12.68
N PHE A 111 -35.56 -35.22 11.84
CA PHE A 111 -34.50 -35.79 11.02
C PHE A 111 -33.89 -34.75 10.06
N HIS A 112 -34.74 -33.96 9.39
CA HIS A 112 -34.28 -32.87 8.52
C HIS A 112 -33.45 -31.84 9.31
N GLY A 113 -33.85 -31.49 10.53
CA GLY A 113 -33.07 -30.64 11.44
C GLY A 113 -31.71 -31.25 11.82
N GLU A 114 -31.67 -32.54 12.16
CA GLU A 114 -30.41 -33.27 12.43
C GLU A 114 -29.49 -33.26 11.19
N LEU A 115 -30.07 -33.38 9.99
CA LEU A 115 -29.33 -33.32 8.72
C LEU A 115 -28.79 -31.91 8.42
N GLN A 116 -29.59 -30.87 8.68
CA GLN A 116 -29.15 -29.47 8.59
C GLN A 116 -27.99 -29.18 9.55
N GLU A 117 -28.07 -29.68 10.78
CA GLU A 117 -26.99 -29.55 11.76
C GLU A 117 -25.72 -30.29 11.30
N PHE A 118 -25.86 -31.51 10.78
CA PHE A 118 -24.74 -32.28 10.25
C PHE A 118 -24.01 -31.54 9.11
N PHE A 119 -24.72 -30.89 8.19
CA PHE A 119 -24.12 -30.12 7.09
C PHE A 119 -23.85 -28.65 7.43
N ASN A 120 -23.99 -28.24 8.70
CA ASN A 120 -23.87 -26.85 9.12
C ASN A 120 -24.80 -25.85 8.38
N ALA A 121 -25.91 -26.34 7.83
CA ALA A 121 -26.90 -25.57 7.06
C ALA A 121 -28.00 -24.91 7.91
N THR A 122 -27.89 -24.95 9.24
CA THR A 122 -28.84 -24.31 10.16
C THR A 122 -28.88 -22.79 9.95
N ALA A 123 -30.08 -22.22 9.82
CA ALA A 123 -30.30 -20.78 9.70
C ALA A 123 -29.70 -19.99 10.88
N LEU A 124 -29.22 -18.77 10.59
CA LEU A 124 -28.54 -17.90 11.57
C LEU A 124 -29.36 -17.71 12.85
N GLU A 125 -30.65 -17.38 12.75
CA GLU A 125 -31.51 -17.14 13.91
C GLU A 125 -31.62 -18.37 14.82
N ALA A 126 -31.80 -19.55 14.24
CA ALA A 126 -31.85 -20.79 14.99
C ALA A 126 -30.51 -21.08 15.68
N ARG A 127 -29.39 -20.84 14.98
CA ARG A 127 -28.03 -20.97 15.54
C ARG A 127 -27.79 -20.03 16.71
N LEU A 128 -28.18 -18.76 16.59
CA LEU A 128 -28.08 -17.77 17.67
C LEU A 128 -28.93 -18.16 18.88
N ARG A 129 -30.18 -18.60 18.66
CA ARG A 129 -31.06 -19.09 19.73
C ARG A 129 -30.47 -20.33 20.44
N ALA A 130 -29.81 -21.22 19.70
CA ALA A 130 -29.13 -22.37 20.30
C ALA A 130 -27.96 -21.92 21.20
N LEU A 131 -27.14 -20.97 20.74
CA LEU A 131 -26.06 -20.38 21.56
C LEU A 131 -26.61 -19.71 22.83
N ALA A 132 -27.70 -18.96 22.73
CA ALA A 132 -28.36 -18.33 23.89
C ALA A 132 -28.95 -19.34 24.90
N ARG A 133 -28.98 -20.64 24.61
CA ARG A 133 -29.37 -21.67 25.59
C ARG A 133 -28.17 -22.32 26.27
N SER A 134 -26.99 -22.25 25.66
CA SER A 134 -25.81 -23.03 26.05
C SER A 134 -24.63 -22.18 26.57
N PHE A 135 -24.69 -20.86 26.41
CA PHE A 135 -23.65 -19.92 26.82
C PHE A 135 -24.06 -19.04 28.03
N ASP A 136 -23.14 -18.20 28.47
CA ASP A 136 -23.32 -17.33 29.64
C ASP A 136 -24.33 -16.18 29.42
N ALA A 137 -24.70 -15.51 30.51
CA ALA A 137 -25.70 -14.44 30.51
C ALA A 137 -25.36 -13.28 29.54
N ALA A 138 -24.07 -13.01 29.31
CA ALA A 138 -23.65 -11.95 28.41
C ALA A 138 -23.98 -12.30 26.95
N VAL A 139 -23.73 -13.54 26.52
CA VAL A 139 -24.13 -14.03 25.19
C VAL A 139 -25.65 -14.05 25.06
N VAL A 140 -26.38 -14.47 26.09
CA VAL A 140 -27.85 -14.49 26.11
C VAL A 140 -28.43 -13.10 25.88
N GLU A 141 -27.94 -12.10 26.61
CA GLU A 141 -28.41 -10.72 26.52
C GLU A 141 -28.07 -10.10 25.14
N ALA A 142 -26.85 -10.31 24.66
CA ALA A 142 -26.40 -9.81 23.38
C ALA A 142 -27.23 -10.37 22.22
N VAL A 143 -27.42 -11.70 22.20
CA VAL A 143 -28.24 -12.39 21.19
C VAL A 143 -29.69 -11.96 21.26
N SER A 144 -30.29 -11.94 22.45
CA SER A 144 -31.71 -11.62 22.61
C SER A 144 -32.02 -10.20 22.14
N GLY A 145 -31.17 -9.23 22.48
CA GLY A 145 -31.35 -7.86 22.03
C GLY A 145 -31.09 -7.67 20.53
N PHE A 146 -30.15 -8.41 19.92
CA PHE A 146 -29.99 -8.41 18.46
C PHE A 146 -31.22 -8.99 17.75
N LEU A 147 -31.75 -10.12 18.22
CA LEU A 147 -32.92 -10.76 17.62
C LEU A 147 -34.18 -9.90 17.76
N ALA A 148 -34.35 -9.19 18.88
CA ALA A 148 -35.44 -8.24 19.08
C ALA A 148 -35.37 -7.10 18.04
N LEU A 149 -34.21 -6.44 17.91
CA LEU A 149 -34.01 -5.38 16.91
C LEU A 149 -34.18 -5.88 15.47
N LYS A 150 -33.70 -7.09 15.17
CA LYS A 150 -33.87 -7.71 13.85
C LYS A 150 -35.35 -7.97 13.54
N ALA A 151 -36.15 -8.37 14.54
CA ALA A 151 -37.57 -8.66 14.36
C ALA A 151 -38.40 -7.40 14.11
N GLU A 152 -38.01 -6.25 14.67
CA GLU A 152 -38.64 -4.95 14.39
C GLU A 152 -38.43 -4.50 12.94
N GLY A 153 -37.24 -4.77 12.39
CA GLY A 153 -36.85 -4.40 11.03
C GLY A 153 -36.53 -2.89 10.87
N PRO A 154 -35.53 -2.51 10.06
CA PRO A 154 -35.10 -1.12 9.99
C PRO A 154 -36.00 -0.26 9.09
N VAL A 155 -36.84 0.58 9.70
CA VAL A 155 -37.72 1.52 8.96
C VAL A 155 -36.98 2.82 8.61
N SER A 156 -35.98 3.21 9.41
CA SER A 156 -35.15 4.41 9.21
C SER A 156 -33.67 4.08 9.08
N ASP A 157 -32.88 5.01 8.54
CA ASP A 157 -31.43 4.86 8.39
C ASP A 157 -30.73 4.73 9.74
N GLY A 158 -31.23 5.42 10.77
CA GLY A 158 -30.74 5.30 12.14
C GLY A 158 -30.90 3.87 12.66
N GLN A 159 -32.10 3.30 12.53
CA GLN A 159 -32.37 1.92 12.96
C GLN A 159 -31.56 0.87 12.18
N LEU A 160 -31.31 1.10 10.88
CA LEU A 160 -30.46 0.24 10.07
C LEU A 160 -29.02 0.22 10.60
N LEU A 161 -28.47 1.39 10.93
CA LEU A 161 -27.14 1.53 11.51
C LEU A 161 -27.06 0.95 12.92
N ASP A 162 -28.09 1.17 13.76
CA ASP A 162 -28.15 0.61 15.11
C ASP A 162 -28.18 -0.94 15.07
N LEU A 163 -28.92 -1.53 14.12
CA LEU A 163 -28.95 -2.97 13.91
C LEU A 163 -27.58 -3.50 13.46
N LEU A 164 -26.92 -2.80 12.53
CA LEU A 164 -25.58 -3.14 12.06
C LEU A 164 -24.53 -3.04 13.19
N GLU A 165 -24.59 -2.00 14.00
CA GLU A 165 -23.70 -1.83 15.16
C GLU A 165 -23.93 -2.92 16.22
N ARG A 166 -25.19 -3.27 16.49
CA ARG A 166 -25.53 -4.39 17.39
C ARG A 166 -25.03 -5.73 16.86
N LEU A 167 -25.11 -5.95 15.56
CA LEU A 167 -24.54 -7.12 14.89
C LEU A 167 -23.02 -7.15 15.08
N THR A 168 -22.32 -6.04 14.79
CA THR A 168 -20.87 -5.95 14.94
C THR A 168 -20.44 -6.21 16.38
N ALA A 169 -21.15 -5.67 17.37
CA ALA A 169 -20.90 -5.92 18.79
C ALA A 169 -21.06 -7.41 19.15
N LEU A 170 -22.06 -8.09 18.57
CA LEU A 170 -22.26 -9.52 18.78
C LEU A 170 -21.12 -10.35 18.18
N ARG A 171 -20.66 -10.02 16.98
CA ARG A 171 -19.48 -10.65 16.36
C ARG A 171 -18.22 -10.46 17.20
N GLN A 172 -18.00 -9.26 17.73
CA GLN A 172 -16.87 -8.98 18.62
C GLN A 172 -16.93 -9.82 19.90
N LEU A 173 -18.10 -9.92 20.55
CA LEU A 173 -18.30 -10.77 21.72
C LEU A 173 -17.97 -12.25 21.41
N PHE A 174 -18.38 -12.75 20.24
CA PHE A 174 -18.10 -14.13 19.82
C PHE A 174 -16.61 -14.38 19.60
N ALA A 175 -15.89 -13.43 19.01
CA ALA A 175 -14.44 -13.51 18.85
C ALA A 175 -13.73 -13.56 20.22
N GLU A 176 -14.08 -12.65 21.14
CA GLU A 176 -13.50 -12.57 22.49
C GLU A 176 -13.77 -13.84 23.32
N LYS A 177 -14.97 -14.42 23.21
CA LYS A 177 -15.34 -15.66 23.92
C LYS A 177 -14.72 -16.90 23.29
N GLY A 178 -14.61 -16.95 21.96
CA GLY A 178 -14.13 -18.11 21.22
C GLY A 178 -12.75 -18.59 21.67
N ASP A 179 -11.85 -17.66 22.02
CA ASP A 179 -10.50 -17.96 22.47
C ASP A 179 -10.47 -18.70 23.82
N GLN A 180 -11.48 -18.51 24.66
CA GLN A 180 -11.56 -19.01 26.04
C GLN A 180 -12.32 -20.33 26.16
N GLU A 181 -12.99 -20.76 25.10
CA GLU A 181 -13.92 -21.89 25.11
C GLU A 181 -13.30 -23.20 24.58
N SER A 182 -14.00 -24.31 24.83
CA SER A 182 -13.63 -25.63 24.27
C SER A 182 -13.67 -25.62 22.73
N PRO A 183 -12.91 -26.50 22.04
CA PRO A 183 -12.92 -26.54 20.57
C PRO A 183 -14.32 -26.66 19.95
N GLN A 184 -15.21 -27.45 20.57
CA GLN A 184 -16.60 -27.61 20.12
C GLN A 184 -17.37 -26.28 20.19
N ARG A 185 -17.30 -25.61 21.35
CA ARG A 185 -17.99 -24.33 21.58
C ARG A 185 -17.42 -23.20 20.73
N ARG A 186 -16.09 -23.18 20.56
CA ARG A 186 -15.41 -22.26 19.65
C ARG A 186 -15.90 -22.43 18.21
N SER A 187 -16.04 -23.68 17.74
CA SER A 187 -16.57 -23.96 16.40
C SER A 187 -18.02 -23.47 16.24
N GLN A 188 -18.88 -23.65 17.25
CA GLN A 188 -20.25 -23.13 17.25
C GLN A 188 -20.31 -21.59 17.18
N LEU A 189 -19.50 -20.90 18.00
CA LEU A 189 -19.38 -19.43 17.97
C LEU A 189 -18.87 -18.96 16.60
N ARG A 190 -17.85 -19.63 16.05
CA ARG A 190 -17.26 -19.30 14.74
C ARG A 190 -18.28 -19.39 13.62
N LEU A 191 -19.07 -20.46 13.56
CA LEU A 191 -20.11 -20.63 12.54
C LEU A 191 -21.23 -19.59 12.67
N ALA A 192 -21.59 -19.21 13.90
CA ALA A 192 -22.56 -18.14 14.12
C ALA A 192 -22.00 -16.77 13.70
N ASP A 193 -20.74 -16.50 13.99
CA ASP A 193 -20.04 -15.29 13.58
C ASP A 193 -19.90 -15.19 12.04
N ILE A 194 -19.65 -16.29 11.33
CA ILE A 194 -19.67 -16.32 9.85
C ILE A 194 -21.08 -16.01 9.32
N GLY A 195 -22.14 -16.58 9.92
CA GLY A 195 -23.50 -16.23 9.52
C GLY A 195 -23.86 -14.77 9.81
N LEU A 196 -23.33 -14.18 10.89
CA LEU A 196 -23.48 -12.75 11.19
C LEU A 196 -22.73 -11.88 10.16
N GLU A 197 -21.56 -12.31 9.69
CA GLU A 197 -20.80 -11.66 8.62
C GLU A 197 -21.60 -11.58 7.31
N ASP A 198 -22.24 -12.68 6.91
CA ASP A 198 -23.12 -12.70 5.72
C ASP A 198 -24.30 -11.73 5.87
N TYR A 199 -24.88 -11.65 7.07
CA TYR A 199 -25.94 -10.69 7.34
C TYR A 199 -25.44 -9.24 7.40
N ALA A 200 -24.21 -9.01 7.89
CA ALA A 200 -23.56 -7.70 7.85
C ALA A 200 -23.37 -7.20 6.42
N PHE A 201 -22.99 -8.09 5.49
CA PHE A 201 -22.91 -7.77 4.06
C PHE A 201 -24.26 -7.27 3.53
N ALA A 202 -25.37 -7.95 3.86
CA ALA A 202 -26.70 -7.54 3.43
C ALA A 202 -27.09 -6.16 4.00
N LEU A 203 -26.88 -5.93 5.30
CA LEU A 203 -27.16 -4.64 5.94
C LEU A 203 -26.31 -3.51 5.37
N LEU A 204 -25.01 -3.74 5.13
CA LEU A 204 -24.11 -2.76 4.54
C LEU A 204 -24.46 -2.45 3.07
N SER A 205 -24.96 -3.44 2.33
CA SER A 205 -25.51 -3.24 0.99
C SER A 205 -26.71 -2.31 1.03
N GLU A 206 -27.62 -2.52 1.99
CA GLU A 206 -28.76 -1.64 2.20
C GLU A 206 -28.33 -0.22 2.61
N CYS A 207 -27.39 -0.09 3.54
CA CYS A 207 -26.80 1.20 3.92
C CYS A 207 -26.23 1.92 2.69
N SER A 208 -25.45 1.20 1.88
CA SER A 208 -24.82 1.76 0.68
C SER A 208 -25.87 2.26 -0.32
N ASN A 209 -26.94 1.50 -0.53
CA ASN A 209 -28.04 1.90 -1.43
C ASN A 209 -28.74 3.17 -0.93
N ARG A 210 -29.04 3.26 0.37
CA ARG A 210 -29.72 4.43 0.96
C ARG A 210 -28.81 5.68 1.00
N LEU A 211 -27.50 5.49 1.18
CA LEU A 211 -26.52 6.57 1.21
C LEU A 211 -26.15 7.09 -0.19
N GLN A 212 -26.31 6.28 -1.25
CA GLN A 212 -26.00 6.69 -2.63
C GLN A 212 -26.87 7.86 -3.14
N ASP A 213 -28.07 8.03 -2.57
CA ASP A 213 -29.00 9.10 -2.94
C ASP A 213 -28.79 10.39 -2.12
N LEU A 214 -27.96 10.36 -1.08
CA LEU A 214 -27.75 11.50 -0.19
C LEU A 214 -26.58 12.37 -0.65
N ALA A 215 -26.83 13.20 -1.66
CA ALA A 215 -25.94 14.28 -2.04
C ALA A 215 -26.08 15.46 -1.05
N GLY A 216 -25.31 15.46 0.04
CA GLY A 216 -25.19 16.68 0.86
C GLY A 216 -24.59 16.53 2.26
N PRO A 217 -24.39 17.66 2.98
CA PRO A 217 -23.78 17.71 4.30
C PRO A 217 -24.48 16.89 5.41
N GLY A 218 -25.75 16.52 5.22
CA GLY A 218 -26.51 15.71 6.18
C GLY A 218 -26.15 14.21 6.17
N ALA A 219 -25.43 13.73 5.14
CA ALA A 219 -25.13 12.32 4.96
C ALA A 219 -23.93 11.81 5.78
N TRP A 220 -23.07 12.73 6.26
CA TRP A 220 -21.78 12.38 6.86
C TRP A 220 -21.88 11.50 8.12
N PRO A 221 -22.77 11.77 9.10
CA PRO A 221 -22.87 10.92 10.28
C PRO A 221 -23.24 9.47 9.93
N GLY A 222 -24.18 9.28 9.00
CA GLY A 222 -24.58 7.95 8.54
C GLY A 222 -23.46 7.23 7.79
N LEU A 223 -22.79 7.94 6.86
CA LEU A 223 -21.65 7.40 6.12
C LEU A 223 -20.50 6.99 7.06
N LEU A 224 -20.11 7.85 8.01
CA LEU A 224 -19.02 7.55 8.95
C LEU A 224 -19.35 6.39 9.88
N ARG A 225 -20.61 6.27 10.34
CA ARG A 225 -21.08 5.10 11.11
C ARG A 225 -21.04 3.82 10.27
N ALA A 226 -21.53 3.86 9.03
CA ALA A 226 -21.49 2.70 8.13
C ALA A 226 -20.05 2.26 7.82
N LEU A 227 -19.15 3.22 7.54
CA LEU A 227 -17.73 2.95 7.31
C LEU A 227 -17.04 2.35 8.54
N ALA A 228 -17.31 2.91 9.73
CA ALA A 228 -16.81 2.37 10.99
C ALA A 228 -17.23 0.90 11.17
N ALA A 229 -18.53 0.61 11.00
CA ALA A 229 -19.03 -0.74 11.10
C ALA A 229 -18.45 -1.67 10.03
N ALA A 230 -18.28 -1.22 8.78
CA ALA A 230 -17.65 -2.01 7.72
C ALA A 230 -16.20 -2.37 8.07
N LEU A 231 -15.41 -1.42 8.57
CA LEU A 231 -14.02 -1.64 8.99
C LEU A 231 -13.93 -2.61 10.19
N ASP A 232 -14.81 -2.47 11.18
CA ASP A 232 -14.87 -3.41 12.31
C ASP A 232 -15.23 -4.82 11.83
N ASN A 233 -16.21 -4.96 10.94
CA ASN A 233 -16.58 -6.25 10.37
C ASN A 233 -15.45 -6.89 9.56
N LEU A 234 -14.68 -6.11 8.78
CA LEU A 234 -13.51 -6.61 8.05
C LEU A 234 -12.39 -7.08 8.99
N ARG A 235 -12.14 -6.31 10.07
CA ARG A 235 -11.19 -6.71 11.11
C ARG A 235 -11.60 -8.02 11.77
N LEU A 236 -12.88 -8.18 12.10
CA LEU A 236 -13.43 -9.42 12.68
C LEU A 236 -13.41 -10.59 11.69
N SER A 237 -13.45 -10.30 10.38
CA SER A 237 -13.21 -11.27 9.30
C SER A 237 -11.72 -11.55 9.05
N LEU A 238 -10.83 -10.96 9.84
CA LEU A 238 -9.37 -11.14 9.77
C LEU A 238 -8.74 -10.62 8.46
N ILE A 239 -9.37 -9.64 7.82
CA ILE A 239 -8.82 -8.95 6.64
C ILE A 239 -8.07 -7.71 7.09
N GLU A 240 -6.74 -7.72 6.89
CA GLU A 240 -5.83 -6.60 7.19
C GLU A 240 -6.15 -5.91 8.53
N PRO A 241 -6.16 -6.66 9.65
CA PRO A 241 -6.77 -6.21 10.91
C PRO A 241 -6.13 -4.93 11.47
N GLU A 242 -4.82 -4.75 11.29
CA GLU A 242 -4.10 -3.55 11.71
C GLU A 242 -4.49 -2.31 10.88
N GLU A 243 -4.66 -2.44 9.57
CA GLU A 243 -5.10 -1.36 8.70
C GLU A 243 -6.55 -0.98 8.99
N CYS A 244 -7.43 -1.97 9.14
CA CYS A 244 -8.81 -1.75 9.53
C CYS A 244 -8.90 -1.04 10.89
N ALA A 245 -8.09 -1.42 11.87
CA ALA A 245 -8.04 -0.76 13.18
C ALA A 245 -7.59 0.70 13.10
N ALA A 246 -6.55 1.00 12.30
CA ALA A 246 -6.07 2.37 12.09
C ALA A 246 -7.14 3.24 11.41
N LEU A 247 -7.73 2.76 10.30
CA LEU A 247 -8.80 3.47 9.60
C LEU A 247 -10.03 3.67 10.50
N ARG A 248 -10.39 2.68 11.32
CA ARG A 248 -11.49 2.76 12.28
C ARG A 248 -11.24 3.84 13.34
N SER A 249 -10.01 3.94 13.82
CA SER A 249 -9.55 4.98 14.76
C SER A 249 -9.72 6.37 14.15
N GLU A 250 -9.24 6.56 12.92
CA GLU A 250 -9.41 7.78 12.12
C GLU A 250 -10.88 8.16 11.96
N VAL A 251 -11.72 7.25 11.49
CA VAL A 251 -13.16 7.49 11.30
C VAL A 251 -13.84 7.91 12.60
N THR A 252 -13.50 7.29 13.75
CA THR A 252 -14.01 7.72 15.06
C THR A 252 -13.63 9.17 15.37
N ALA A 253 -12.34 9.48 15.22
CA ALA A 253 -11.80 10.79 15.56
C ALA A 253 -12.43 11.88 14.68
N TRP A 254 -12.62 11.60 13.39
CA TRP A 254 -13.28 12.52 12.47
C TRP A 254 -14.75 12.71 12.82
N ALA A 255 -15.49 11.64 13.12
CA ALA A 255 -16.90 11.72 13.47
C ALA A 255 -17.16 12.57 14.72
N GLY A 256 -16.25 12.54 15.71
CA GLY A 256 -16.41 13.32 16.95
C GLY A 256 -16.32 14.84 16.79
N ASN A 257 -15.71 15.33 15.70
CA ASN A 257 -15.50 16.76 15.46
C ASN A 257 -15.46 17.09 13.96
N PHE A 258 -16.51 16.72 13.21
CA PHE A 258 -16.59 16.95 11.77
C PHE A 258 -17.39 18.22 11.43
N HIS A 259 -16.84 19.04 10.53
CA HIS A 259 -17.53 20.21 9.99
C HIS A 259 -17.47 20.16 8.46
N ALA A 260 -18.63 19.98 7.83
CA ALA A 260 -18.72 19.74 6.38
C ALA A 260 -18.30 20.94 5.50
N GLN A 261 -18.17 22.13 6.08
CA GLN A 261 -17.69 23.34 5.38
C GLN A 261 -16.19 23.59 5.61
N ASP A 262 -15.58 22.89 6.57
CA ASP A 262 -14.16 23.06 6.87
C ASP A 262 -13.31 22.24 5.88
N ARG A 263 -12.53 22.96 5.08
CA ARG A 263 -11.66 22.36 4.07
C ARG A 263 -10.67 21.34 4.66
N PHE A 264 -10.12 21.60 5.85
CA PHE A 264 -9.19 20.68 6.51
C PHE A 264 -9.90 19.37 6.89
N HIS A 265 -11.12 19.47 7.43
CA HIS A 265 -11.94 18.31 7.78
C HIS A 265 -12.35 17.47 6.56
N LEU A 266 -12.59 18.11 5.42
CA LEU A 266 -12.86 17.41 4.17
C LEU A 266 -11.59 16.73 3.63
N LEU A 267 -10.43 17.40 3.65
CA LEU A 267 -9.17 16.85 3.15
C LEU A 267 -8.68 15.63 3.95
N ARG A 268 -8.80 15.64 5.29
CA ARG A 268 -8.47 14.46 6.11
C ARG A 268 -9.40 13.28 5.80
N LEU A 269 -10.69 13.53 5.53
CA LEU A 269 -11.62 12.47 5.18
C LEU A 269 -11.30 11.91 3.79
N VAL A 270 -10.91 12.75 2.81
CA VAL A 270 -10.41 12.28 1.52
C VAL A 270 -9.21 11.35 1.70
N ALA A 271 -8.27 11.70 2.57
CA ALA A 271 -7.10 10.87 2.84
C ALA A 271 -7.47 9.50 3.45
N THR A 272 -8.33 9.48 4.48
CA THR A 272 -8.83 8.24 5.11
C THR A 272 -9.59 7.36 4.11
N LEU A 273 -10.49 7.94 3.30
CA LEU A 273 -11.25 7.19 2.29
C LEU A 273 -10.34 6.67 1.16
N SER A 274 -9.37 7.46 0.71
CA SER A 274 -8.40 7.02 -0.30
C SER A 274 -7.56 5.85 0.21
N ARG A 275 -7.26 5.83 1.52
CA ARG A 275 -6.56 4.72 2.18
C ARG A 275 -7.45 3.48 2.33
N ALA A 276 -8.73 3.64 2.69
CA ALA A 276 -9.71 2.57 2.71
C ALA A 276 -9.96 1.94 1.32
N ARG A 277 -9.92 2.74 0.25
CA ARG A 277 -9.98 2.23 -1.13
C ARG A 277 -8.79 1.32 -1.45
N ARG A 278 -7.57 1.77 -1.15
CA ARG A 278 -6.34 0.97 -1.39
C ARG A 278 -6.33 -0.34 -0.62
N LEU A 279 -6.92 -0.38 0.57
CA LEU A 279 -7.13 -1.63 1.31
C LEU A 279 -7.91 -2.65 0.45
N ALA A 280 -8.95 -2.22 -0.26
CA ALA A 280 -9.72 -3.10 -1.12
C ALA A 280 -9.01 -3.51 -2.42
N GLU A 281 -8.24 -2.60 -3.00
CA GLU A 281 -7.37 -2.91 -4.15
C GLU A 281 -6.32 -3.97 -3.76
N THR A 282 -5.67 -3.81 -2.60
CA THR A 282 -4.69 -4.75 -2.07
C THR A 282 -5.28 -6.16 -1.88
N TYR A 283 -6.50 -6.24 -1.35
CA TYR A 283 -7.20 -7.50 -1.22
C TYR A 283 -7.54 -8.12 -2.58
N THR A 284 -8.05 -7.32 -3.52
CA THR A 284 -8.38 -7.77 -4.89
C THR A 284 -7.17 -8.38 -5.57
N ASP A 285 -6.01 -7.71 -5.50
CA ASP A 285 -4.76 -8.20 -6.06
C ASP A 285 -4.34 -9.53 -5.41
N ARG A 286 -4.52 -9.65 -4.09
CA ARG A 286 -4.25 -10.87 -3.34
C ARG A 286 -5.16 -12.03 -3.76
N ILE A 287 -6.47 -11.81 -3.92
CA ILE A 287 -7.41 -12.83 -4.41
C ILE A 287 -6.98 -13.30 -5.80
N ASN A 288 -6.74 -12.37 -6.71
CA ASN A 288 -6.35 -12.71 -8.08
C ASN A 288 -5.04 -13.49 -8.10
N HIS A 289 -4.05 -13.10 -7.30
CA HIS A 289 -2.79 -13.83 -7.17
C HIS A 289 -2.97 -15.25 -6.62
N LEU A 290 -3.87 -15.44 -5.64
CA LEU A 290 -4.05 -16.74 -4.97
C LEU A 290 -4.96 -17.69 -5.76
N PHE A 291 -6.08 -17.20 -6.29
CA PHE A 291 -7.13 -18.04 -6.85
C PHE A 291 -7.15 -18.09 -8.37
N LEU A 292 -6.90 -16.99 -9.09
CA LEU A 292 -7.22 -16.89 -10.53
C LEU A 292 -6.69 -18.09 -11.33
N ARG A 293 -5.37 -18.31 -11.30
CA ARG A 293 -4.75 -19.42 -12.02
C ARG A 293 -5.15 -20.80 -11.47
N ARG A 294 -5.28 -20.93 -10.15
CA ARG A 294 -5.61 -22.22 -9.51
C ARG A 294 -7.04 -22.65 -9.79
N ALA A 295 -7.97 -21.70 -9.79
CA ALA A 295 -9.38 -21.90 -10.12
C ALA A 295 -9.55 -22.27 -11.59
N GLU A 296 -8.76 -21.65 -12.49
CA GLU A 296 -8.72 -22.04 -13.91
C GLU A 296 -8.24 -23.48 -14.13
N GLU A 297 -7.10 -23.84 -13.52
CA GLU A 297 -6.53 -25.19 -13.64
C GLU A 297 -7.48 -26.25 -13.05
N LEU A 298 -8.01 -26.00 -11.85
CA LEU A 298 -8.91 -26.94 -11.17
C LEU A 298 -10.29 -27.03 -11.84
N GLY A 299 -10.87 -25.89 -12.23
CA GLY A 299 -12.19 -25.85 -12.87
C GLY A 299 -12.21 -26.61 -14.19
N ARG A 300 -11.15 -26.49 -15.00
CA ARG A 300 -11.01 -27.25 -16.24
C ARG A 300 -10.83 -28.75 -15.99
N ALA A 301 -10.06 -29.11 -14.97
CA ALA A 301 -9.87 -30.51 -14.58
C ALA A 301 -11.17 -31.16 -14.06
N LEU A 302 -12.07 -30.36 -13.46
CA LEU A 302 -13.38 -30.79 -12.96
C LEU A 302 -14.51 -30.62 -13.98
N GLU A 303 -14.20 -30.25 -15.23
CA GLU A 303 -15.18 -30.04 -16.30
C GLU A 303 -16.26 -28.99 -15.96
N ILE A 304 -15.92 -27.99 -15.16
CA ILE A 304 -16.80 -26.86 -14.82
C ILE A 304 -16.94 -25.94 -16.04
N GLU A 305 -18.12 -25.33 -16.22
CA GLU A 305 -18.39 -24.38 -17.30
C GLU A 305 -17.37 -23.21 -17.30
N GLU A 306 -16.76 -22.92 -18.45
CA GLU A 306 -15.71 -21.89 -18.61
C GLU A 306 -16.17 -20.50 -18.11
N ARG A 307 -17.47 -20.18 -18.23
CA ARG A 307 -18.03 -18.94 -17.70
C ARG A 307 -17.90 -18.86 -16.17
N ALA A 308 -18.24 -19.95 -15.47
CA ALA A 308 -18.17 -20.03 -14.01
C ALA A 308 -16.72 -19.92 -13.52
N ILE A 309 -15.78 -20.52 -14.26
CA ILE A 309 -14.33 -20.40 -13.99
C ILE A 309 -13.89 -18.94 -14.06
N LYS A 310 -14.23 -18.23 -15.14
CA LYS A 310 -13.81 -16.83 -15.37
C LYS A 310 -14.34 -15.86 -14.34
N VAL A 311 -15.56 -16.08 -13.85
CA VAL A 311 -16.20 -15.17 -12.87
C VAL A 311 -15.96 -15.58 -11.42
N PHE A 312 -15.25 -16.69 -11.14
CA PHE A 312 -15.05 -17.19 -9.78
C PHE A 312 -14.41 -16.15 -8.85
N SER A 313 -13.24 -15.63 -9.24
CA SER A 313 -12.50 -14.65 -8.44
C SER A 313 -13.27 -13.33 -8.29
N GLU A 314 -13.98 -12.90 -9.34
CA GLU A 314 -14.82 -11.69 -9.30
C GLU A 314 -16.03 -11.87 -8.37
N GLY A 315 -16.68 -13.02 -8.44
CA GLY A 315 -17.79 -13.38 -7.55
C GLY A 315 -17.35 -13.45 -6.09
N ASP A 316 -16.15 -13.98 -5.85
CA ASP A 316 -15.52 -14.03 -4.53
C ASP A 316 -15.34 -12.63 -3.93
N ILE A 317 -14.74 -11.71 -4.70
CA ILE A 317 -14.51 -10.32 -4.28
C ILE A 317 -15.84 -9.60 -4.00
N ARG A 318 -16.82 -9.75 -4.89
CA ARG A 318 -18.13 -9.07 -4.78
C ARG A 318 -19.00 -9.60 -3.66
N GLY A 319 -18.83 -10.86 -3.26
CA GLY A 319 -19.56 -11.47 -2.15
C GLY A 319 -19.09 -11.03 -0.77
N HIS A 320 -18.04 -10.20 -0.68
CA HIS A 320 -17.42 -9.84 0.60
C HIS A 320 -17.90 -8.48 1.14
N VAL A 321 -17.89 -8.31 2.47
CA VAL A 321 -18.06 -7.01 3.16
C VAL A 321 -17.17 -5.91 2.57
N LEU A 322 -16.02 -6.29 2.01
CA LEU A 322 -15.05 -5.37 1.42
C LEU A 322 -15.61 -4.66 0.20
N PHE A 323 -16.44 -5.35 -0.59
CA PHE A 323 -17.13 -4.75 -1.72
C PHE A 323 -18.10 -3.64 -1.25
N GLN A 324 -18.78 -3.85 -0.12
CA GLN A 324 -19.65 -2.81 0.44
C GLN A 324 -18.83 -1.63 1.00
N LEU A 325 -17.65 -1.89 1.59
CA LEU A 325 -16.72 -0.82 1.96
C LEU A 325 -16.35 0.03 0.74
N CYS A 326 -15.99 -0.58 -0.40
CA CYS A 326 -15.68 0.15 -1.63
C CYS A 326 -16.83 1.07 -2.05
N ARG A 327 -18.06 0.55 -2.07
CA ARG A 327 -19.24 1.34 -2.46
C ARG A 327 -19.46 2.56 -1.58
N LEU A 328 -19.29 2.41 -0.26
CA LEU A 328 -19.36 3.52 0.69
C LEU A 328 -18.23 4.53 0.46
N VAL A 329 -17.01 4.04 0.25
CA VAL A 329 -15.83 4.86 -0.02
C VAL A 329 -15.97 5.66 -1.31
N ASP A 330 -16.42 5.04 -2.40
CA ASP A 330 -16.59 5.69 -3.71
C ASP A 330 -17.68 6.77 -3.63
N ALA A 331 -18.82 6.48 -3.00
CA ALA A 331 -19.86 7.47 -2.76
C ALA A 331 -19.32 8.67 -1.94
N GLY A 332 -18.56 8.40 -0.87
CA GLY A 332 -17.95 9.43 -0.04
C GLY A 332 -16.92 10.28 -0.80
N LEU A 333 -16.02 9.65 -1.55
CA LEU A 333 -15.00 10.34 -2.34
C LEU A 333 -15.62 11.21 -3.44
N GLN A 334 -16.68 10.74 -4.10
CA GLN A 334 -17.40 11.51 -5.11
C GLN A 334 -17.94 12.83 -4.53
N VAL A 335 -18.61 12.77 -3.37
CA VAL A 335 -19.15 13.96 -2.70
C VAL A 335 -18.03 14.89 -2.22
N LEU A 336 -16.96 14.34 -1.63
CA LEU A 336 -15.84 15.14 -1.13
C LEU A 336 -15.11 15.89 -2.24
N ARG A 337 -14.88 15.25 -3.38
CA ARG A 337 -14.23 15.89 -4.51
C ARG A 337 -15.04 17.02 -5.09
N GLN A 338 -16.35 16.85 -5.20
CA GLN A 338 -17.24 17.94 -5.63
C GLN A 338 -17.19 19.11 -4.64
N ALA A 339 -17.25 18.84 -3.34
CA ALA A 339 -17.17 19.87 -2.30
C ALA A 339 -15.82 20.62 -2.30
N LEU A 340 -14.72 19.91 -2.53
CA LEU A 340 -13.36 20.47 -2.53
C LEU A 340 -12.90 20.99 -3.90
N ARG A 341 -13.67 20.75 -4.97
CA ARG A 341 -13.32 20.99 -6.38
C ARG A 341 -11.98 20.36 -6.76
N LEU A 342 -11.74 19.12 -6.32
CA LEU A 342 -10.50 18.40 -6.64
C LEU A 342 -10.57 17.87 -8.08
N PRO A 343 -9.56 18.13 -8.92
CA PRO A 343 -9.48 17.53 -10.23
C PRO A 343 -9.23 16.01 -10.12
N PRO A 344 -9.68 15.21 -11.09
CA PRO A 344 -9.40 13.76 -11.10
C PRO A 344 -7.92 13.47 -11.33
N TRP A 345 -7.25 14.32 -12.12
CA TRP A 345 -5.83 14.24 -12.41
C TRP A 345 -5.09 15.33 -11.65
N GLU A 346 -4.07 14.93 -10.90
CA GLU A 346 -3.16 15.80 -10.19
C GLU A 346 -1.95 16.09 -11.08
N ALA A 347 -1.69 17.38 -11.34
CA ALA A 347 -0.52 17.79 -12.10
C ALA A 347 0.75 17.67 -11.26
N ILE A 348 1.72 16.92 -11.78
CA ILE A 348 3.08 16.85 -11.25
C ILE A 348 3.96 17.85 -11.99
N VAL A 349 3.86 17.86 -13.32
CA VAL A 349 4.55 18.79 -14.22
C VAL A 349 3.53 19.34 -15.23
N PRO A 350 3.10 20.60 -15.08
CA PRO A 350 2.27 21.26 -16.07
C PRO A 350 3.00 21.40 -17.41
N GLY A 351 2.26 21.32 -18.52
CA GLY A 351 2.82 21.46 -19.86
C GLY A 351 1.99 20.79 -20.94
N GLU A 352 2.51 20.82 -22.16
CA GLU A 352 1.87 20.20 -23.32
C GLU A 352 2.87 19.42 -24.16
N ALA A 353 2.44 18.26 -24.66
CA ALA A 353 3.24 17.41 -25.53
C ALA A 353 2.35 16.72 -26.57
N SER A 354 2.93 16.34 -27.70
CA SER A 354 2.26 15.53 -28.73
C SER A 354 3.05 14.27 -29.02
N GLY A 355 2.35 13.16 -29.20
CA GLY A 355 2.98 11.86 -29.42
C GLY A 355 1.95 10.77 -29.63
N THR A 356 2.43 9.55 -29.91
CA THR A 356 1.54 8.39 -29.98
C THR A 356 1.20 7.94 -28.57
N LEU A 357 -0.08 7.80 -28.26
CA LEU A 357 -0.49 7.26 -26.96
C LEU A 357 -0.17 5.77 -26.90
N ALA A 358 0.58 5.36 -25.88
CA ALA A 358 0.88 3.96 -25.61
C ALA A 358 0.54 3.62 -24.16
N TYR A 359 0.12 2.39 -23.95
CA TYR A 359 -0.03 1.83 -22.62
C TYR A 359 1.23 1.05 -22.26
N ALA A 360 1.70 1.19 -21.02
CA ALA A 360 2.83 0.42 -20.48
C ALA A 360 2.58 0.15 -19.01
N ALA A 361 2.98 -1.04 -18.53
CA ALA A 361 2.87 -1.33 -17.10
C ALA A 361 3.94 -0.56 -16.31
N THR A 362 5.16 -0.47 -16.87
CA THR A 362 6.30 0.24 -16.27
C THR A 362 7.09 1.02 -17.32
N LEU A 363 7.88 2.00 -16.90
CA LEU A 363 8.76 2.77 -17.80
C LEU A 363 9.83 1.90 -18.50
N ALA A 364 10.18 0.74 -17.92
CA ALA A 364 11.16 -0.16 -18.50
C ALA A 364 10.69 -0.82 -19.80
N GLU A 365 9.38 -1.00 -19.99
CA GLU A 365 8.83 -1.70 -21.17
C GLU A 365 8.98 -0.92 -22.48
N VAL A 366 9.14 0.40 -22.39
CA VAL A 366 9.26 1.28 -23.56
C VAL A 366 10.70 1.71 -23.83
N GLU A 367 11.67 1.15 -23.11
CA GLU A 367 13.09 1.43 -23.32
C GLU A 367 13.51 1.04 -24.75
N GLY A 368 14.05 2.00 -25.52
CA GLY A 368 14.45 1.79 -26.91
C GLY A 368 13.31 1.88 -27.94
N ALA A 369 12.07 2.18 -27.53
CA ALA A 369 10.97 2.41 -28.46
C ALA A 369 11.21 3.64 -29.37
N LYS A 370 10.59 3.65 -30.56
CA LYS A 370 10.75 4.71 -31.57
C LYS A 370 9.64 5.76 -31.48
N GLY A 371 10.03 7.02 -31.61
CA GLY A 371 9.13 8.17 -31.69
C GLY A 371 8.73 8.73 -30.32
N PRO A 372 8.11 9.92 -30.28
CA PRO A 372 7.59 10.50 -29.05
C PRO A 372 6.34 9.75 -28.59
N LEU A 373 6.41 9.13 -27.42
CA LEU A 373 5.33 8.39 -26.79
C LEU A 373 4.70 9.22 -25.67
N LEU A 374 3.37 9.24 -25.64
CA LEU A 374 2.60 9.69 -24.48
C LEU A 374 2.15 8.43 -23.74
N LEU A 375 2.54 8.25 -22.49
CA LEU A 375 2.31 7.01 -21.76
C LEU A 375 1.09 7.11 -20.86
N LEU A 376 0.18 6.14 -21.01
CA LEU A 376 -0.71 5.69 -19.94
C LEU A 376 0.07 4.64 -19.14
N LEU A 377 0.56 5.02 -17.97
CA LEU A 377 1.51 4.23 -17.19
C LEU A 377 0.83 3.64 -15.95
N GLU A 378 0.82 2.32 -15.81
CA GLU A 378 0.17 1.71 -14.66
C GLU A 378 0.91 1.94 -13.35
N GLN A 379 2.23 1.77 -13.37
CA GLN A 379 3.07 1.84 -12.20
C GLN A 379 4.36 2.57 -12.51
N ALA A 380 4.74 3.44 -11.56
CA ALA A 380 6.04 4.07 -11.52
C ALA A 380 6.50 4.09 -10.08
N ASP A 381 7.68 3.53 -9.80
CA ASP A 381 8.38 3.95 -8.61
C ASP A 381 8.85 5.40 -8.82
N GLY A 382 9.00 6.15 -7.73
CA GLY A 382 9.57 7.49 -7.78
C GLY A 382 11.02 7.49 -8.24
N ASP A 383 11.66 6.32 -8.37
CA ASP A 383 13.05 6.17 -8.76
C ASP A 383 13.27 5.81 -10.24
N ALA A 384 12.24 5.53 -11.04
CA ALA A 384 12.41 5.17 -12.45
C ALA A 384 13.08 6.28 -13.30
N ASP A 385 13.88 5.86 -14.27
CA ASP A 385 14.34 6.75 -15.35
C ASP A 385 13.26 6.89 -16.41
N ILE A 386 13.17 8.08 -17.00
CA ILE A 386 12.24 8.36 -18.10
C ILE A 386 12.99 8.10 -19.41
N PRO A 387 12.61 7.10 -20.21
CA PRO A 387 13.27 6.83 -21.48
C PRO A 387 13.14 8.01 -22.45
N ALA A 388 14.16 8.23 -23.30
CA ALA A 388 14.21 9.37 -24.21
C ALA A 388 13.07 9.41 -25.25
N CYS A 389 12.38 8.29 -25.49
CA CYS A 389 11.21 8.21 -26.35
C CYS A 389 9.94 8.79 -25.70
N VAL A 390 9.92 8.97 -24.38
CA VAL A 390 8.74 9.44 -23.66
C VAL A 390 8.65 10.97 -23.73
N ALA A 391 7.52 11.47 -24.18
CA ALA A 391 7.21 12.89 -24.32
C ALA A 391 6.21 13.40 -23.26
N GLY A 392 5.52 12.51 -22.56
CA GLY A 392 4.54 12.85 -21.53
C GLY A 392 4.01 11.61 -20.80
N ILE A 393 3.57 11.76 -19.55
CA ILE A 393 3.11 10.65 -18.71
C ILE A 393 1.76 10.98 -18.06
N ALA A 394 0.86 10.01 -18.08
CA ALA A 394 -0.36 9.94 -17.27
C ALA A 394 -0.27 8.66 -16.42
N LEU A 395 0.06 8.83 -15.13
CA LEU A 395 0.27 7.74 -14.18
C LEU A 395 -1.00 7.40 -13.41
N VAL A 396 -1.19 6.12 -13.11
CA VAL A 396 -2.45 5.60 -12.60
C VAL A 396 -2.34 5.11 -11.16
N HIS A 397 -1.61 5.90 -10.38
CA HIS A 397 -1.65 5.92 -8.93
C HIS A 397 -1.09 7.26 -8.45
N PRO A 398 -1.32 7.63 -7.17
CA PRO A 398 -0.73 8.85 -6.60
C PRO A 398 0.80 8.78 -6.60
N LEU A 399 1.44 9.93 -6.84
CA LEU A 399 2.88 10.12 -6.72
C LEU A 399 3.14 11.46 -6.03
N PRO A 400 4.00 11.52 -4.99
CA PRO A 400 4.50 12.78 -4.44
C PRO A 400 5.00 13.71 -5.55
N LEU A 401 4.60 14.98 -5.51
CA LEU A 401 4.99 15.97 -6.51
C LEU A 401 6.51 16.18 -6.50
N LEU A 402 7.12 16.13 -5.32
CA LEU A 402 8.53 16.36 -5.11
C LEU A 402 9.36 15.05 -5.09
N SER A 403 8.76 13.93 -5.53
CA SER A 403 9.48 12.67 -5.77
C SER A 403 10.62 12.83 -6.78
N HIS A 404 11.60 11.90 -6.77
CA HIS A 404 12.69 11.98 -7.73
C HIS A 404 12.18 11.94 -9.18
N LEU A 405 11.20 11.09 -9.51
CA LEU A 405 10.59 11.01 -10.84
C LEU A 405 9.92 12.34 -11.22
N GLY A 406 9.21 12.98 -10.29
CA GLY A 406 8.64 14.31 -10.51
C GLY A 406 9.72 15.36 -10.81
N VAL A 407 10.82 15.37 -10.06
CA VAL A 407 11.96 16.26 -10.31
C VAL A 407 12.61 16.01 -11.68
N ARG A 408 12.83 14.74 -12.06
CA ARG A 408 13.38 14.38 -13.37
C ARG A 408 12.47 14.79 -14.52
N ALA A 409 11.16 14.60 -14.38
CA ALA A 409 10.18 15.04 -15.37
C ALA A 409 10.23 16.57 -15.58
N ARG A 410 10.41 17.36 -14.52
CA ARG A 410 10.59 18.83 -14.63
C ARG A 410 11.87 19.21 -15.35
N GLN A 411 12.98 18.57 -15.00
CA GLN A 411 14.26 18.77 -15.70
C GLN A 411 14.14 18.48 -17.19
N ALA A 412 13.40 17.43 -17.56
CA ALA A 412 13.11 17.07 -18.94
C ALA A 412 12.01 17.93 -19.60
N ARG A 413 11.35 18.84 -18.86
CA ARG A 413 10.17 19.61 -19.29
C ARG A 413 9.06 18.73 -19.86
N LEU A 414 8.86 17.59 -19.21
CA LEU A 414 7.94 16.55 -19.63
C LEU A 414 6.59 16.70 -18.90
N PRO A 415 5.48 16.94 -19.60
CA PRO A 415 4.16 17.03 -18.98
C PRO A 415 3.80 15.72 -18.28
N PHE A 416 3.40 15.83 -17.01
CA PHE A 416 3.19 14.68 -16.15
C PHE A 416 2.02 14.91 -15.19
N ALA A 417 1.02 14.03 -15.22
CA ALA A 417 -0.03 13.97 -14.22
C ALA A 417 -0.19 12.57 -13.63
N ALA A 418 -0.71 12.50 -12.42
CA ALA A 418 -1.09 11.27 -11.73
C ALA A 418 -2.59 11.28 -11.40
N CYS A 419 -3.22 10.10 -11.45
CA CYS A 419 -4.60 9.90 -11.03
C CYS A 419 -4.65 8.82 -9.95
N ALA A 420 -5.41 9.07 -8.88
CA ALA A 420 -5.64 8.06 -7.85
C ALA A 420 -6.57 6.93 -8.34
N GLU A 421 -7.34 7.16 -9.41
CA GLU A 421 -8.41 6.26 -9.83
C GLU A 421 -8.22 5.74 -11.25
N ARG A 422 -8.06 4.42 -11.34
CA ARG A 422 -7.95 3.68 -12.59
C ARG A 422 -9.13 3.89 -13.54
N GLU A 423 -10.32 4.23 -13.05
CA GLU A 423 -11.51 4.37 -13.91
C GLU A 423 -11.38 5.52 -14.92
N HIS A 424 -10.69 6.60 -14.57
CA HIS A 424 -10.42 7.73 -15.45
C HIS A 424 -9.47 7.37 -16.61
N LEU A 425 -8.82 6.20 -16.57
CA LEU A 425 -8.06 5.69 -17.73
C LEU A 425 -8.96 5.32 -18.89
N LYS A 426 -10.17 4.82 -18.62
CA LYS A 426 -11.09 4.32 -19.66
C LYS A 426 -11.42 5.41 -20.68
N ASP A 427 -11.41 6.67 -20.23
CA ASP A 427 -11.60 7.85 -21.07
C ASP A 427 -10.49 8.02 -22.13
N PHE A 428 -9.30 7.47 -21.85
CA PHE A 428 -8.10 7.56 -22.67
C PHE A 428 -7.80 6.29 -23.49
N GLU A 429 -8.34 5.13 -23.12
CA GLU A 429 -8.13 3.87 -23.83
C GLU A 429 -8.47 3.96 -25.33
N ARG A 430 -9.52 4.71 -25.69
CA ARG A 430 -9.94 4.95 -27.10
C ARG A 430 -8.91 5.69 -27.97
N PHE A 431 -7.89 6.29 -27.34
CA PHE A 431 -6.83 7.02 -28.01
C PHE A 431 -5.52 6.22 -28.12
N VAL A 432 -5.46 5.02 -27.52
CA VAL A 432 -4.26 4.17 -27.58
C VAL A 432 -3.93 3.83 -29.04
N GLY A 433 -2.66 3.99 -29.41
CA GLY A 433 -2.14 3.83 -30.77
C GLY A 433 -2.35 5.05 -31.68
N LYS A 434 -3.08 6.08 -31.24
CA LYS A 434 -3.32 7.30 -32.03
C LYS A 434 -2.32 8.41 -31.68
N LEU A 435 -2.12 9.31 -32.63
CA LEU A 435 -1.39 10.55 -32.41
C LEU A 435 -2.29 11.53 -31.66
N VAL A 436 -1.86 11.94 -30.46
CA VAL A 436 -2.64 12.82 -29.59
C VAL A 436 -1.79 13.95 -29.03
N ARG A 437 -2.47 15.01 -28.59
CA ARG A 437 -1.91 16.10 -27.80
C ARG A 437 -2.36 15.95 -26.36
N LEU A 438 -1.39 15.81 -25.46
CA LEU A 438 -1.56 15.80 -24.02
C LEU A 438 -1.36 17.23 -23.50
N ARG A 439 -2.30 17.70 -22.67
CA ARG A 439 -2.19 18.96 -21.94
C ARG A 439 -2.42 18.71 -20.46
N VAL A 440 -1.44 19.06 -19.65
CA VAL A 440 -1.47 18.99 -18.18
C VAL A 440 -1.47 20.41 -17.61
N THR A 441 -2.45 20.69 -16.77
CA THR A 441 -2.63 21.97 -16.08
C THR A 441 -2.89 21.71 -14.59
N THR A 442 -2.79 22.74 -13.75
CA THR A 442 -3.15 22.63 -12.32
C THR A 442 -4.61 22.18 -12.10
N ASP A 443 -5.48 22.42 -13.09
CA ASP A 443 -6.89 22.06 -13.05
C ASP A 443 -7.18 20.65 -13.62
N GLY A 444 -6.15 19.95 -14.13
CA GLY A 444 -6.26 18.58 -14.58
C GLY A 444 -5.58 18.29 -15.93
N LEU A 445 -5.94 17.13 -16.50
CA LEU A 445 -5.37 16.58 -17.72
C LEU A 445 -6.42 16.53 -18.83
N SER A 446 -6.00 16.85 -20.06
CA SER A 446 -6.82 16.68 -21.26
C SER A 446 -6.03 16.05 -22.40
N LEU A 447 -6.72 15.23 -23.18
CA LEU A 447 -6.17 14.51 -24.33
C LEU A 447 -7.05 14.75 -25.56
N GLN A 448 -6.43 15.11 -26.68
CA GLN A 448 -7.14 15.39 -27.94
C GLN A 448 -6.42 14.73 -29.12
N GLU A 449 -7.15 14.21 -30.12
CA GLU A 449 -6.52 13.73 -31.35
C GLU A 449 -5.80 14.87 -32.09
N ALA A 450 -4.57 14.62 -32.50
CA ALA A 450 -3.78 15.59 -33.24
C ALA A 450 -4.05 15.45 -34.75
N ALA A 451 -4.22 16.58 -35.45
CA ALA A 451 -4.37 16.57 -36.91
C ALA A 451 -3.13 15.97 -37.60
N GLN A 452 -3.33 15.19 -38.67
CA GLN A 452 -2.24 14.65 -39.49
C GLN A 452 -1.40 15.81 -40.06
N GLY A 453 -0.22 16.03 -39.48
CA GLY A 453 0.67 17.15 -39.81
C GLY A 453 1.06 18.03 -38.62
N ALA A 454 0.41 17.88 -37.46
CA ALA A 454 0.81 18.55 -36.22
C ALA A 454 2.05 17.88 -35.60
N ARG A 455 3.21 17.96 -36.26
CA ARG A 455 4.51 17.76 -35.61
C ARG A 455 4.83 19.01 -34.80
N GLY A 456 4.12 19.19 -33.69
CA GLY A 456 4.35 20.26 -32.72
C GLY A 456 5.43 19.85 -31.74
N ALA A 457 6.57 20.54 -31.81
CA ALA A 457 7.80 20.37 -31.05
C ALA A 457 8.30 18.91 -31.02
N THR A 458 9.30 18.63 -31.86
CA THR A 458 10.31 17.62 -31.56
C THR A 458 10.61 17.70 -30.06
N GLY A 459 10.28 16.65 -29.30
CA GLY A 459 10.94 16.41 -28.01
C GLY A 459 12.40 16.67 -28.29
N ALA A 460 12.97 17.64 -27.59
CA ALA A 460 14.27 18.19 -27.90
C ALA A 460 15.19 17.00 -28.19
N GLY A 461 15.53 16.82 -29.47
CA GLY A 461 16.70 16.07 -29.82
C GLY A 461 17.78 16.87 -29.15
N SER A 462 18.10 16.49 -27.91
CA SER A 462 19.14 17.11 -27.12
C SER A 462 20.34 17.12 -28.04
N THR A 463 20.66 18.28 -28.60
CA THR A 463 22.02 18.59 -28.99
C THR A 463 22.79 18.37 -27.71
N ARG A 464 23.33 17.15 -27.55
CA ARG A 464 23.97 16.66 -26.34
C ARG A 464 25.20 17.52 -26.16
N THR A 465 25.07 18.58 -25.38
CA THR A 465 26.22 19.26 -24.83
C THR A 465 26.98 18.20 -24.03
N PRO A 466 28.26 17.95 -24.31
CA PRO A 466 29.04 16.99 -23.55
C PRO A 466 28.97 17.35 -22.07
N VAL A 467 28.50 16.41 -21.24
CA VAL A 467 28.45 16.61 -19.79
C VAL A 467 29.89 16.62 -19.28
N SER A 468 30.36 17.78 -18.83
CA SER A 468 31.70 17.92 -18.26
C SER A 468 31.68 17.40 -16.82
N LEU A 469 32.45 16.36 -16.54
CA LEU A 469 32.65 15.90 -15.16
C LEU A 469 33.64 16.82 -14.42
N PRO A 470 33.32 17.23 -13.17
CA PRO A 470 34.31 17.80 -12.26
C PRO A 470 35.48 16.83 -12.06
N GLU A 471 36.70 17.35 -12.16
CA GLU A 471 37.92 16.58 -11.97
C GLU A 471 38.15 16.30 -10.47
N PRO A 472 38.12 15.04 -10.03
CA PRO A 472 38.24 14.71 -8.62
C PRO A 472 39.71 14.76 -8.17
N LEU A 473 39.98 15.44 -7.06
CA LEU A 473 41.27 15.41 -6.40
C LEU A 473 41.35 14.15 -5.52
N LEU A 474 42.13 13.16 -5.97
CA LEU A 474 42.34 11.93 -5.22
C LEU A 474 43.28 12.21 -4.04
N THR A 475 42.77 12.07 -2.82
CA THR A 475 43.58 12.25 -1.61
C THR A 475 44.02 10.89 -1.09
N ALA A 476 45.28 10.54 -1.35
CA ALA A 476 45.85 9.29 -0.87
C ALA A 476 46.02 9.31 0.67
N GLY A 477 45.48 8.31 1.36
CA GLY A 477 45.79 8.04 2.77
C GLY A 477 44.95 8.83 3.79
N ALA A 478 43.98 9.63 3.33
CA ALA A 478 43.01 10.26 4.20
C ALA A 478 41.94 9.23 4.59
N GLY A 479 41.89 8.82 5.85
CA GLY A 479 40.75 8.10 6.41
C GLY A 479 39.46 8.92 6.33
N ALA A 480 38.43 8.54 7.09
CA ALA A 480 37.22 9.35 7.18
C ALA A 480 37.57 10.76 7.71
N LEU A 481 37.27 11.80 6.93
CA LEU A 481 37.58 13.20 7.22
C LEU A 481 36.39 13.90 7.90
N PRO A 482 36.62 14.83 8.83
CA PRO A 482 35.57 15.74 9.28
C PRO A 482 35.01 16.58 8.13
N LEU A 483 33.73 16.95 8.20
CA LEU A 483 33.07 17.68 7.12
C LEU A 483 33.66 19.06 6.85
N ASP A 484 34.31 19.72 7.81
CA ASP A 484 34.97 21.02 7.61
C ASP A 484 36.06 20.98 6.53
N GLN A 485 36.63 19.80 6.25
CA GLN A 485 37.63 19.53 5.22
C GLN A 485 37.01 19.07 3.89
N ALA A 486 35.68 18.88 3.82
CA ALA A 486 35.00 18.41 2.63
C ALA A 486 34.83 19.53 1.59
N SER A 487 35.33 19.28 0.38
CA SER A 487 35.14 20.15 -0.79
C SER A 487 34.51 19.37 -1.94
N PRO A 488 33.90 20.03 -2.94
CA PRO A 488 33.39 19.34 -4.12
C PRO A 488 34.48 18.53 -4.85
N ALA A 489 35.71 19.03 -4.88
CA ALA A 489 36.83 18.37 -5.54
C ALA A 489 37.35 17.14 -4.77
N THR A 490 37.24 17.11 -3.44
CA THR A 490 37.78 16.02 -2.60
C THR A 490 36.72 15.00 -2.17
N CYS A 491 35.48 15.42 -1.96
CA CYS A 491 34.43 14.59 -1.36
C CYS A 491 33.09 14.65 -2.14
N GLY A 492 33.04 15.32 -3.28
CA GLY A 492 31.82 15.47 -4.07
C GLY A 492 30.83 16.50 -3.51
N ALA A 493 29.79 16.77 -4.29
CA ALA A 493 28.86 17.87 -4.03
C ALA A 493 28.00 17.67 -2.76
N LYS A 494 27.55 16.44 -2.48
CA LYS A 494 26.70 16.16 -1.31
C LYS A 494 27.44 16.32 0.01
N ALA A 495 28.67 15.80 0.12
CA ALA A 495 29.48 15.99 1.31
C ALA A 495 29.86 17.47 1.54
N ALA A 496 30.23 18.18 0.46
CA ALA A 496 30.47 19.63 0.53
C ALA A 496 29.21 20.42 0.90
N GLY A 497 28.04 19.98 0.41
CA GLY A 497 26.73 20.52 0.77
C GLY A 497 26.41 20.31 2.26
N ALA A 498 26.73 19.13 2.81
CA ALA A 498 26.56 18.84 4.24
C ALA A 498 27.45 19.74 5.12
N ARG A 499 28.71 20.00 4.72
CA ARG A 499 29.56 21.02 5.34
C ARG A 499 28.87 22.39 5.33
N ARG A 500 28.40 22.82 4.15
CA ARG A 500 27.77 24.13 3.99
C ARG A 500 26.50 24.25 4.83
N LEU A 501 25.73 23.18 5.00
CA LEU A 501 24.55 23.16 5.85
C LEU A 501 24.87 23.36 7.32
N LEU A 502 25.98 22.80 7.83
CA LEU A 502 26.43 23.05 9.21
C LEU A 502 26.71 24.54 9.43
N GLU A 503 27.42 25.18 8.50
CA GLU A 503 27.70 26.63 8.55
C GLU A 503 26.41 27.47 8.51
N LEU A 504 25.46 27.10 7.63
CA LEU A 504 24.19 27.80 7.49
C LEU A 504 23.30 27.61 8.73
N ALA A 505 23.31 26.43 9.35
CA ALA A 505 22.58 26.17 10.58
C ALA A 505 23.07 27.07 11.72
N GLU A 506 24.39 27.22 11.88
CA GLU A 506 25.00 28.14 12.85
C GLU A 506 24.61 29.60 12.57
N GLN A 507 24.70 30.04 11.31
CA GLN A 507 24.34 31.39 10.89
C GLN A 507 22.84 31.70 11.01
N SER A 508 21.99 30.66 11.02
CA SER A 508 20.54 30.81 11.09
C SER A 508 20.06 31.27 12.47
N GLY A 509 20.90 31.21 13.50
CA GLY A 509 20.50 31.56 14.87
C GLY A 509 19.46 30.58 15.46
N GLY A 510 19.44 29.33 15.00
CA GLY A 510 18.55 28.28 15.49
C GLY A 510 17.26 28.07 14.70
N LEU A 511 17.15 28.59 13.47
CA LEU A 511 15.99 28.29 12.61
C LEU A 511 15.92 26.80 12.26
N PHE A 512 17.07 26.16 12.06
CA PHE A 512 17.21 24.73 11.83
C PHE A 512 18.57 24.24 12.32
N ARG A 513 18.71 22.91 12.41
CA ARG A 513 19.96 22.20 12.71
C ARG A 513 20.41 21.41 11.48
N ALA A 514 21.69 21.09 11.40
CA ALA A 514 22.22 20.17 10.40
C ALA A 514 22.88 18.97 11.11
N PRO A 515 22.66 17.72 10.66
CA PRO A 515 23.34 16.58 11.26
C PRO A 515 24.84 16.62 10.99
N ARG A 516 25.63 16.34 12.03
CA ARG A 516 27.09 16.18 11.88
C ARG A 516 27.42 14.95 11.04
N GLY A 517 28.62 14.95 10.47
CA GLY A 517 29.04 13.87 9.59
C GLY A 517 30.56 13.78 9.42
N LEU A 518 30.97 12.72 8.72
CA LEU A 518 32.29 12.53 8.16
C LEU A 518 32.15 12.32 6.65
N ALA A 519 33.20 12.62 5.90
CA ALA A 519 33.31 12.30 4.49
C ALA A 519 34.47 11.35 4.23
N LEU A 520 34.23 10.31 3.46
CA LEU A 520 35.28 9.49 2.88
C LEU A 520 35.63 10.08 1.50
N PRO A 521 36.85 10.62 1.31
CA PRO A 521 37.18 11.34 0.10
C PRO A 521 37.38 10.42 -1.12
N PHE A 522 37.45 11.03 -2.31
CA PHE A 522 37.85 10.33 -3.53
C PHE A 522 39.26 9.75 -3.38
N GLY A 523 39.49 8.59 -3.99
CA GLY A 523 40.77 7.87 -3.93
C GLY A 523 40.78 6.71 -2.96
N VAL A 524 39.91 6.67 -1.94
CA VAL A 524 39.92 5.58 -0.95
C VAL A 524 39.51 4.24 -1.56
N MET A 525 38.49 4.21 -2.44
CA MET A 525 38.10 2.99 -3.14
C MET A 525 39.25 2.48 -4.03
N GLU A 526 39.90 3.40 -4.74
CA GLU A 526 41.04 3.11 -5.61
C GLU A 526 42.21 2.54 -4.82
N GLN A 527 42.50 3.08 -3.64
CA GLN A 527 43.50 2.52 -2.73
C GLN A 527 43.15 1.11 -2.25
N CYS A 528 41.88 0.84 -1.97
CA CYS A 528 41.43 -0.51 -1.60
C CYS A 528 41.56 -1.50 -2.78
N LEU A 529 41.32 -1.03 -4.02
CA LEU A 529 41.58 -1.81 -5.24
C LEU A 529 43.09 -2.09 -5.39
N ASP A 530 43.95 -1.09 -5.26
CA ASP A 530 45.41 -1.26 -5.30
C ASP A 530 45.92 -2.26 -4.26
N GLY A 531 45.31 -2.27 -3.06
CA GLY A 531 45.57 -3.24 -2.00
C GLY A 531 45.07 -4.67 -2.27
N ALA A 532 44.25 -4.88 -3.30
CA ALA A 532 43.67 -6.17 -3.68
C ALA A 532 43.92 -6.51 -5.17
N PRO A 533 45.17 -6.87 -5.57
CA PRO A 533 45.56 -6.95 -6.98
C PRO A 533 44.72 -7.90 -7.85
N ALA A 534 44.24 -9.01 -7.28
CA ALA A 534 43.39 -9.97 -7.99
C ALA A 534 42.01 -9.35 -8.33
N ILE A 535 41.37 -8.70 -7.35
CA ILE A 535 40.10 -7.98 -7.54
C ILE A 535 40.29 -6.84 -8.53
N HIS A 536 41.36 -6.05 -8.38
CA HIS A 536 41.64 -4.91 -9.23
C HIS A 536 41.85 -5.31 -10.70
N ARG A 537 42.62 -6.37 -10.97
CA ARG A 537 42.83 -6.88 -12.32
C ARG A 537 41.52 -7.30 -12.98
N GLU A 538 40.66 -8.03 -12.26
CA GLU A 538 39.36 -8.45 -12.78
C GLU A 538 38.43 -7.25 -13.01
N TYR A 539 38.40 -6.31 -12.06
CA TYR A 539 37.62 -5.09 -12.14
C TYR A 539 37.96 -4.26 -13.39
N LEU A 540 39.24 -4.01 -13.67
CA LEU A 540 39.67 -3.28 -14.87
C LEU A 540 39.31 -4.02 -16.16
N ALA A 541 39.42 -5.35 -16.17
CA ALA A 541 39.05 -6.16 -17.34
C ALA A 541 37.55 -6.06 -17.65
N LEU A 542 36.69 -6.11 -16.63
CA LEU A 542 35.24 -5.95 -16.79
C LEU A 542 34.88 -4.51 -17.18
N LEU A 543 35.53 -3.52 -16.57
CA LEU A 543 35.32 -2.10 -16.89
C LEU A 543 35.64 -1.78 -18.35
N GLY A 544 36.71 -2.37 -18.90
CA GLY A 544 37.09 -2.21 -20.31
C GLY A 544 36.12 -2.88 -21.30
N ARG A 545 35.43 -3.95 -20.87
CA ARG A 545 34.42 -4.65 -21.68
C ARG A 545 33.06 -3.95 -21.67
N LEU A 546 32.74 -3.24 -20.58
CA LEU A 546 31.42 -2.67 -20.32
C LEU A 546 30.83 -1.85 -21.51
N PRO A 547 31.57 -0.93 -22.17
CA PRO A 547 31.01 -0.12 -23.26
C PRO A 547 30.52 -0.92 -24.47
N ASN A 548 31.06 -2.12 -24.70
CA ASN A 548 30.79 -2.96 -25.87
C ASN A 548 29.97 -4.22 -25.50
N THR A 549 29.40 -4.28 -24.30
CA THR A 549 28.70 -5.48 -23.81
C THR A 549 27.27 -5.53 -24.36
N PRO A 550 26.84 -6.64 -24.99
CA PRO A 550 25.45 -6.80 -25.44
C PRO A 550 24.45 -6.74 -24.29
N THR A 551 23.23 -6.25 -24.56
CA THR A 551 22.17 -6.06 -23.54
C THR A 551 21.87 -7.32 -22.72
N GLY A 552 21.95 -8.51 -23.34
CA GLY A 552 21.72 -9.79 -22.66
C GLY A 552 22.80 -10.20 -21.67
N GLU A 553 24.03 -9.68 -21.80
CA GLU A 553 25.16 -10.00 -20.93
C GLU A 553 25.46 -8.89 -19.90
N LEU A 554 24.91 -7.70 -20.12
CA LEU A 554 25.18 -6.50 -19.33
C LEU A 554 24.87 -6.68 -17.84
N GLU A 555 23.74 -7.30 -17.49
CA GLU A 555 23.35 -7.45 -16.08
C GLU A 555 24.30 -8.35 -15.30
N ALA A 556 24.73 -9.47 -15.90
CA ALA A 556 25.68 -10.38 -15.29
C ALA A 556 27.05 -9.72 -15.08
N LEU A 557 27.52 -8.94 -16.06
CA LEU A 557 28.77 -8.18 -15.94
C LEU A 557 28.68 -7.13 -14.82
N LEU A 558 27.61 -6.35 -14.79
CA LEU A 558 27.38 -5.35 -13.75
C LEU A 558 27.24 -5.98 -12.36
N GLN A 559 26.56 -7.12 -12.26
CA GLN A 559 26.46 -7.89 -11.03
C GLN A 559 27.84 -8.33 -10.53
N ARG A 560 28.71 -8.81 -11.43
CA ARG A 560 30.07 -9.19 -11.07
C ARG A 560 30.91 -7.99 -10.60
N LEU A 561 30.79 -6.83 -11.25
CA LEU A 561 31.44 -5.59 -10.78
C LEU A 561 30.98 -5.21 -9.36
N ARG A 562 29.67 -5.32 -9.07
CA ARG A 562 29.12 -5.05 -7.73
C ARG A 562 29.70 -6.01 -6.68
N GLU A 563 29.81 -7.29 -7.00
CA GLU A 563 30.39 -8.30 -6.11
C GLU A 563 31.86 -8.03 -5.81
N LEU A 564 32.66 -7.70 -6.83
CA LEU A 564 34.07 -7.35 -6.66
C LEU A 564 34.25 -6.14 -5.74
N VAL A 565 33.46 -5.08 -5.95
CA VAL A 565 33.53 -3.87 -5.12
C VAL A 565 33.06 -4.14 -3.69
N ARG A 566 32.03 -4.96 -3.49
CA ARG A 566 31.55 -5.37 -2.15
C ARG A 566 32.59 -6.17 -1.37
N ALA A 567 33.45 -6.91 -2.06
CA ALA A 567 34.50 -7.73 -1.46
C ALA A 567 35.79 -6.95 -1.13
N LEU A 568 35.86 -5.65 -1.42
CA LEU A 568 37.06 -4.85 -1.13
C LEU A 568 37.32 -4.75 0.37
N PRO A 569 38.57 -4.98 0.83
CA PRO A 569 38.93 -4.81 2.23
C PRO A 569 39.00 -3.31 2.56
N VAL A 570 38.03 -2.81 3.30
CA VAL A 570 38.04 -1.43 3.81
C VAL A 570 38.96 -1.36 5.04
N PRO A 571 39.91 -0.39 5.11
CA PRO A 571 40.80 -0.26 6.26
C PRO A 571 40.07 -0.13 7.62
N ASP A 572 40.47 -0.94 8.61
CA ASP A 572 39.87 -0.96 9.96
C ASP A 572 39.88 0.40 10.67
N GLN A 573 40.86 1.25 10.32
CA GLN A 573 40.96 2.61 10.83
C GLN A 573 39.72 3.45 10.50
N ILE A 574 39.05 3.20 9.36
CA ILE A 574 37.81 3.90 8.98
C ILE A 574 36.70 3.56 9.99
N GLY A 575 36.46 2.27 10.24
CA GLY A 575 35.45 1.84 11.22
C GLY A 575 35.74 2.35 12.63
N THR A 576 37.02 2.36 13.02
CA THR A 576 37.47 2.92 14.31
C THR A 576 37.19 4.42 14.40
N THR A 577 37.51 5.19 13.35
CA THR A 577 37.30 6.65 13.29
C THR A 577 35.82 6.99 13.33
N VAL A 578 35.00 6.29 12.55
CA VAL A 578 33.54 6.48 12.52
C VAL A 578 32.94 6.18 13.89
N THR A 579 33.35 5.07 14.53
CA THR A 579 32.88 4.72 15.88
C THR A 579 33.30 5.74 16.93
N ALA A 580 34.53 6.25 16.85
CA ALA A 580 35.03 7.27 17.78
C ALA A 580 34.30 8.60 17.63
N PHE A 581 33.97 9.01 16.40
CA PHE A 581 33.30 10.29 16.11
C PHE A 581 31.82 10.30 16.52
N PHE A 582 31.08 9.25 16.15
CA PHE A 582 29.63 9.21 16.38
C PHE A 582 29.25 8.58 17.73
N GLY A 583 30.10 7.70 18.27
CA GLY A 583 29.77 6.84 19.42
C GLY A 583 29.02 5.58 18.99
N ARG A 584 29.15 4.49 19.76
CA ARG A 584 28.67 3.15 19.37
C ARG A 584 27.15 3.05 19.17
N ASP A 585 26.39 3.83 19.91
CA ASP A 585 24.91 3.77 19.91
C ASP A 585 24.28 4.62 18.82
N ALA A 586 25.07 5.42 18.10
CA ALA A 586 24.57 6.24 17.00
C ALA A 586 24.03 5.38 15.84
N ARG A 587 23.29 6.03 14.95
CA ARG A 587 22.87 5.48 13.66
C ARG A 587 23.24 6.44 12.57
N LEU A 588 23.64 5.90 11.42
CA LEU A 588 24.17 6.67 10.31
C LEU A 588 23.35 6.47 9.03
N ALA A 589 23.29 7.51 8.22
CA ALA A 589 23.02 7.44 6.81
C ALA A 589 24.34 7.49 6.05
N VAL A 590 24.68 6.42 5.34
CA VAL A 590 25.86 6.30 4.48
C VAL A 590 25.43 6.57 3.05
N ARG A 591 25.77 7.74 2.54
CA ARG A 591 25.24 8.33 1.31
C ARG A 591 26.32 8.44 0.25
N SER A 592 25.95 8.17 -0.99
CA SER A 592 26.77 8.45 -2.17
C SER A 592 27.05 9.94 -2.33
N SER A 593 28.23 10.27 -2.84
CA SER A 593 28.67 11.64 -3.16
C SER A 593 29.65 11.61 -4.35
N ALA A 594 29.23 11.02 -5.47
CA ALA A 594 30.10 10.88 -6.65
C ALA A 594 30.39 12.23 -7.33
N ASN A 595 31.50 12.30 -8.09
CA ASN A 595 31.82 13.49 -8.90
C ASN A 595 30.86 13.67 -10.09
N GLY A 596 30.08 12.65 -10.43
CA GLY A 596 29.06 12.69 -11.48
C GLY A 596 27.62 12.94 -10.99
N GLU A 597 27.41 13.27 -9.72
CA GLU A 597 26.09 13.56 -9.17
C GLU A 597 25.67 15.02 -9.37
N ASP A 598 24.35 15.24 -9.45
CA ASP A 598 23.71 16.55 -9.52
C ASP A 598 24.28 17.47 -10.63
N LEU A 599 24.73 16.89 -11.75
CA LEU A 599 25.27 17.62 -12.88
C LEU A 599 24.15 18.27 -13.71
N GLU A 600 24.45 19.47 -14.22
CA GLU A 600 23.57 20.16 -15.15
C GLU A 600 23.36 19.28 -16.40
N HIS A 601 22.10 19.01 -16.75
CA HIS A 601 21.69 18.11 -17.85
C HIS A 601 21.90 16.60 -17.64
N LEU A 602 22.29 16.15 -16.43
CA LEU A 602 22.23 14.74 -16.05
C LEU A 602 21.35 14.57 -14.82
N ALA A 603 20.21 13.90 -14.97
CA ALA A 603 19.30 13.61 -13.87
C ALA A 603 19.99 12.69 -12.83
N GLY A 604 20.60 13.27 -11.79
CA GLY A 604 21.35 12.57 -10.75
C GLY A 604 20.55 12.18 -9.50
N ALA A 605 19.34 12.73 -9.32
CA ALA A 605 18.48 12.40 -8.19
C ALA A 605 18.28 10.88 -8.12
N GLY A 606 18.47 10.25 -6.96
CA GLY A 606 18.30 8.81 -6.75
C GLY A 606 19.17 7.88 -7.63
N LEU A 607 20.25 8.36 -8.27
CA LEU A 607 21.05 7.56 -9.20
C LEU A 607 21.87 6.46 -8.49
N TYR A 608 22.35 6.77 -7.30
CA TYR A 608 23.23 5.91 -6.49
C TYR A 608 22.57 5.57 -5.15
N GLU A 609 23.09 4.54 -4.50
CA GLU A 609 22.50 4.01 -3.29
C GLU A 609 22.81 4.89 -2.06
N SER A 610 21.89 4.89 -1.10
CA SER A 610 22.11 5.39 0.27
C SER A 610 21.66 4.31 1.25
N VAL A 611 22.53 3.96 2.20
CA VAL A 611 22.24 2.94 3.21
C VAL A 611 21.94 3.65 4.53
N VAL A 612 20.76 3.42 5.09
CA VAL A 612 20.27 4.10 6.30
C VAL A 612 20.19 3.14 7.49
N ASN A 613 20.19 3.73 8.68
CA ASN A 613 20.18 3.01 9.96
C ASN A 613 21.41 2.11 10.15
N VAL A 614 22.58 2.60 9.77
CA VAL A 614 23.85 1.86 9.87
C VAL A 614 24.48 2.13 11.23
N PRO A 615 24.75 1.11 12.06
CA PRO A 615 25.55 1.31 13.27
C PRO A 615 27.01 1.63 12.87
N PRO A 616 27.73 2.51 13.60
CA PRO A 616 29.09 2.92 13.25
C PRO A 616 30.08 1.77 12.99
N GLY A 617 29.97 0.66 13.73
CA GLY A 617 30.81 -0.52 13.51
C GLY A 617 30.55 -1.26 12.19
N ALA A 618 29.38 -1.08 11.57
CA ALA A 618 29.03 -1.66 10.26
C ALA A 618 29.27 -0.70 9.09
N ALA A 619 29.76 0.52 9.35
CA ALA A 619 30.02 1.51 8.30
C ALA A 619 30.89 0.99 7.14
N PRO A 620 31.94 0.17 7.34
CA PRO A 620 32.71 -0.42 6.24
C PRO A 620 31.87 -1.20 5.23
N ALA A 621 30.92 -2.03 5.68
CA ALA A 621 30.06 -2.82 4.80
C ALA A 621 29.08 -1.92 4.02
N ALA A 622 28.53 -0.90 4.69
CA ALA A 622 27.69 0.09 4.02
C ALA A 622 28.46 0.93 2.98
N ILE A 623 29.73 1.26 3.25
CA ILE A 623 30.60 1.99 2.33
C ILE A 623 30.81 1.19 1.03
N THR A 624 31.15 -0.11 1.12
CA THR A 624 31.36 -0.93 -0.10
C THR A 624 30.06 -1.12 -0.88
N ARG A 625 28.91 -1.14 -0.20
CA ARG A 625 27.59 -1.14 -0.85
C ARG A 625 27.35 0.17 -1.63
N VAL A 626 27.64 1.32 -1.03
CA VAL A 626 27.57 2.63 -1.72
C VAL A 626 28.53 2.69 -2.91
N TRP A 627 29.78 2.23 -2.78
CA TRP A 627 30.72 2.14 -3.89
C TRP A 627 30.22 1.24 -5.02
N ALA A 628 29.68 0.06 -4.67
CA ALA A 628 29.13 -0.88 -5.64
C ALA A 628 27.95 -0.29 -6.41
N SER A 629 27.24 0.68 -5.84
CA SER A 629 26.12 1.35 -6.52
C SER A 629 26.53 2.11 -7.78
N LEU A 630 27.84 2.40 -7.97
CA LEU A 630 28.38 2.85 -9.25
C LEU A 630 27.97 1.94 -10.41
N TRP A 631 27.84 0.64 -10.15
CA TRP A 631 27.61 -0.41 -11.15
C TRP A 631 26.17 -0.96 -11.11
N THR A 632 25.21 -0.19 -10.60
CA THR A 632 23.80 -0.49 -10.90
C THR A 632 23.57 -0.34 -12.40
N ARG A 633 22.62 -1.12 -12.95
CA ARG A 633 22.21 -1.02 -14.36
C ARG A 633 21.89 0.42 -14.73
N ARG A 634 21.10 1.06 -13.88
CA ARG A 634 20.72 2.46 -13.97
C ARG A 634 21.92 3.40 -14.13
N ALA A 635 22.85 3.36 -13.17
CA ALA A 635 23.98 4.28 -13.16
C ALA A 635 24.94 4.03 -14.33
N ALA A 636 25.14 2.77 -14.72
CA ALA A 636 25.93 2.43 -15.90
C ALA A 636 25.28 2.95 -17.20
N MET A 637 24.01 2.61 -17.43
CA MET A 637 23.28 3.04 -18.62
C MET A 637 23.17 4.56 -18.72
N GLY A 638 22.86 5.24 -17.62
CA GLY A 638 22.79 6.70 -17.58
C GLY A 638 24.11 7.36 -18.01
N ARG A 639 25.26 6.83 -17.56
CA ARG A 639 26.58 7.31 -18.00
C ARG A 639 26.87 7.01 -19.46
N MET A 640 26.54 5.82 -19.96
CA MET A 640 26.69 5.47 -21.38
C MET A 640 25.88 6.42 -22.26
N GLN A 641 24.63 6.70 -21.86
CA GLN A 641 23.76 7.65 -22.55
C GLN A 641 24.32 9.07 -22.49
N ALA A 642 24.89 9.49 -21.35
CA ALA A 642 25.51 10.81 -21.20
C ALA A 642 26.88 10.94 -21.88
N GLY A 643 27.45 9.87 -22.44
CA GLY A 643 28.80 9.86 -23.00
C GLY A 643 29.90 9.97 -21.93
N ILE A 644 29.58 9.65 -20.68
CA ILE A 644 30.53 9.70 -19.56
C ILE A 644 31.33 8.39 -19.51
N ALA A 645 32.65 8.49 -19.63
CA ALA A 645 33.54 7.34 -19.54
C ALA A 645 33.45 6.69 -18.14
N HIS A 646 33.19 5.38 -18.08
CA HIS A 646 33.10 4.66 -16.81
C HIS A 646 34.39 4.72 -15.98
N SER A 647 35.55 4.89 -16.61
CA SER A 647 36.84 5.05 -15.93
C SER A 647 37.05 6.42 -15.30
N SER A 648 36.17 7.40 -15.54
CA SER A 648 36.29 8.78 -15.03
C SER A 648 35.40 9.06 -13.80
N ILE A 649 34.46 8.16 -13.48
CA ILE A 649 33.60 8.31 -12.30
C ILE A 649 34.35 7.88 -11.03
N ARG A 650 34.23 8.67 -9.98
CA ARG A 650 34.80 8.40 -8.64
C ARG A 650 33.69 8.56 -7.60
N MET A 651 33.70 7.70 -6.58
CA MET A 651 32.72 7.75 -5.49
C MET A 651 33.40 8.16 -4.19
N ALA A 652 33.00 9.32 -3.65
CA ALA A 652 33.18 9.66 -2.25
C ALA A 652 31.94 9.24 -1.46
N VAL A 653 32.03 9.18 -0.14
CA VAL A 653 30.93 8.73 0.73
C VAL A 653 30.71 9.72 1.85
N LEU A 654 29.47 10.19 2.01
CA LEU A 654 29.04 10.98 3.16
C LEU A 654 28.50 10.03 4.24
N LEU A 655 29.13 10.00 5.42
CA LEU A 655 28.60 9.36 6.60
C LEU A 655 27.96 10.43 7.48
N GLN A 656 26.64 10.43 7.59
CA GLN A 656 25.88 11.46 8.29
C GLN A 656 25.11 10.85 9.45
N GLU A 657 25.01 11.55 10.58
CA GLU A 657 24.15 11.13 11.69
C GLU A 657 22.69 11.02 11.23
N LEU A 658 22.04 9.89 11.52
CA LEU A 658 20.64 9.64 11.21
C LEU A 658 19.77 10.16 12.36
N VAL A 659 19.10 11.29 12.12
CA VAL A 659 18.10 11.82 13.05
C VAL A 659 16.80 11.02 12.89
N ALA A 660 16.34 10.38 13.97
CA ALA A 660 15.07 9.63 13.96
C ALA A 660 13.88 10.61 13.84
N PRO A 661 13.12 10.59 12.73
CA PRO A 661 12.09 11.60 12.47
C PRO A 661 10.73 11.23 13.08
N GLU A 662 9.99 12.25 13.51
CA GLU A 662 8.53 12.18 13.62
C GLU A 662 7.91 12.40 12.24
N LEU A 663 8.37 13.46 11.56
CA LEU A 663 8.04 13.76 10.18
C LEU A 663 9.32 13.97 9.37
N SER A 664 9.26 13.61 8.09
CA SER A 664 10.22 14.03 7.07
C SER A 664 9.55 15.00 6.11
N PHE A 665 10.34 15.85 5.46
CA PHE A 665 9.83 16.78 4.46
C PHE A 665 10.78 16.95 3.28
N ILE A 666 10.18 17.23 2.12
CA ILE A 666 10.83 17.82 0.95
C ILE A 666 10.19 19.20 0.74
N LEU A 667 11.00 20.23 0.55
CA LEU A 667 10.59 21.61 0.41
C LEU A 667 11.24 22.22 -0.83
N HIS A 668 10.43 22.79 -1.71
CA HIS A 668 10.88 23.65 -2.80
C HIS A 668 10.60 25.11 -2.43
N THR A 669 11.61 25.98 -2.49
CA THR A 669 11.47 27.38 -2.06
C THR A 669 10.64 28.23 -3.01
N VAL A 670 10.52 27.78 -4.27
CA VAL A 670 9.59 28.31 -5.28
C VAL A 670 8.61 27.21 -5.65
N ASN A 671 7.32 27.52 -5.70
CA ASN A 671 6.29 26.53 -6.01
C ASN A 671 6.45 26.05 -7.46
N PRO A 672 6.78 24.76 -7.69
CA PRO A 672 7.05 24.24 -9.02
C PRO A 672 5.80 24.10 -9.90
N LEU A 673 4.59 24.21 -9.33
CA LEU A 673 3.34 24.16 -10.08
C LEU A 673 2.92 25.54 -10.61
N THR A 674 3.11 26.59 -9.81
CA THR A 674 2.66 27.95 -10.13
C THR A 674 3.79 28.83 -10.65
N GLY A 675 5.05 28.47 -10.39
CA GLY A 675 6.22 29.31 -10.63
C GLY A 675 6.28 30.55 -9.73
N ASN A 676 5.39 30.66 -8.72
CA ASN A 676 5.32 31.82 -7.86
C ASN A 676 6.49 31.81 -6.86
N PRO A 677 7.41 32.79 -6.93
CA PRO A 677 8.52 32.83 -5.99
C PRO A 677 8.07 33.18 -4.57
N ASP A 678 6.86 33.69 -4.31
CA ASP A 678 6.42 33.90 -2.93
C ASP A 678 5.97 32.61 -2.22
N GLU A 679 5.74 31.54 -2.97
CA GLU A 679 5.18 30.29 -2.46
C GLU A 679 6.28 29.24 -2.30
N ALA A 680 6.48 28.76 -1.07
CA ALA A 680 7.21 27.51 -0.85
C ALA A 680 6.22 26.33 -0.85
N LEU A 681 6.54 25.27 -1.60
CA LEU A 681 5.78 24.02 -1.61
C LEU A 681 6.48 23.00 -0.72
N VAL A 682 5.75 22.43 0.23
CA VAL A 682 6.27 21.42 1.16
C VAL A 682 5.43 20.15 1.05
N GLU A 683 6.11 19.01 0.89
CA GLU A 683 5.51 17.69 1.08
C GLU A 683 6.08 17.04 2.34
N LEU A 684 5.22 16.49 3.19
CA LEU A 684 5.62 15.83 4.45
C LEU A 684 5.07 14.41 4.56
N ALA A 685 5.84 13.52 5.19
CA ALA A 685 5.44 12.17 5.54
C ALA A 685 5.79 11.84 7.00
N VAL A 686 5.07 10.91 7.61
CA VAL A 686 5.41 10.37 8.93
C VAL A 686 6.57 9.40 8.79
N GLY A 687 7.57 9.51 9.67
CA GLY A 687 8.79 8.71 9.59
C GLY A 687 9.78 9.23 8.54
N LEU A 688 10.61 8.33 8.01
CA LEU A 688 11.74 8.69 7.14
C LEU A 688 11.30 9.13 5.73
N GLY A 689 12.15 9.93 5.08
CA GLY A 689 11.86 10.64 3.83
C GLY A 689 11.82 9.75 2.58
N GLU A 690 12.22 8.48 2.66
CA GLU A 690 12.19 7.56 1.52
C GLU A 690 10.76 7.38 0.98
N ALA A 691 9.73 7.53 1.83
CA ALA A 691 8.33 7.52 1.39
C ALA A 691 8.00 8.68 0.41
N LEU A 692 8.66 9.83 0.57
CA LEU A 692 8.51 11.00 -0.31
C LEU A 692 9.38 10.88 -1.56
N ALA A 693 10.65 10.51 -1.38
CA ALA A 693 11.65 10.52 -2.44
C ALA A 693 11.47 9.37 -3.45
N SER A 694 11.38 8.12 -2.95
CA SER A 694 11.30 6.91 -3.78
C SER A 694 9.88 6.55 -4.20
N SER A 695 8.86 7.09 -3.52
CA SER A 695 7.45 6.75 -3.72
C SER A 695 7.14 5.24 -3.67
N SER A 696 8.00 4.46 -3.00
CA SER A 696 7.88 3.00 -2.87
C SER A 696 6.71 2.55 -1.98
N ILE A 697 6.10 3.50 -1.27
CA ILE A 697 4.92 3.29 -0.43
C ILE A 697 3.75 4.03 -1.09
N PRO A 698 2.68 3.33 -1.50
CA PRO A 698 1.51 3.98 -2.09
C PRO A 698 0.82 4.92 -1.09
N GLY A 699 0.52 6.14 -1.55
CA GLY A 699 -0.24 7.13 -0.79
C GLY A 699 0.10 8.56 -1.17
N THR A 700 -0.65 9.49 -0.62
CA THR A 700 -0.43 10.92 -0.77
C THR A 700 0.30 11.45 0.46
N PRO A 701 1.29 12.35 0.32
CA PRO A 701 1.88 13.06 1.45
C PRO A 701 0.98 14.18 1.96
N TYR A 702 1.31 14.74 3.12
CA TYR A 702 0.77 16.06 3.45
C TYR A 702 1.35 17.05 2.45
N ARG A 703 0.53 17.99 1.98
CA ARG A 703 1.03 19.05 1.11
C ARG A 703 0.62 20.41 1.61
N MET A 704 1.61 21.27 1.77
CA MET A 704 1.46 22.62 2.28
C MET A 704 2.02 23.62 1.29
N VAL A 705 1.24 24.66 1.00
CA VAL A 705 1.71 25.86 0.31
C VAL A 705 1.90 26.94 1.36
N CYS A 706 3.11 27.46 1.46
CA CYS A 706 3.49 28.47 2.42
C CYS A 706 3.76 29.80 1.68
N GLN A 707 2.85 30.76 1.81
CA GLN A 707 3.05 32.12 1.27
C GLN A 707 3.95 32.92 2.20
N ARG A 708 5.17 33.21 1.76
CA ARG A 708 6.24 33.70 2.62
C ARG A 708 6.00 35.14 3.08
N LYS A 709 5.53 36.03 2.20
CA LYS A 709 5.20 37.43 2.56
C LYS A 709 3.95 37.56 3.42
N ALA A 710 2.88 36.84 3.05
CA ALA A 710 1.60 36.94 3.75
C ALA A 710 1.58 36.13 5.07
N GLY A 711 2.52 35.20 5.25
CA GLY A 711 2.54 34.28 6.39
C GLY A 711 1.38 33.29 6.40
N VAL A 712 0.72 33.10 5.25
CA VAL A 712 -0.44 32.23 5.08
C VAL A 712 0.02 30.82 4.74
N ILE A 713 -0.36 29.86 5.58
CA ILE A 713 -0.08 28.43 5.37
C ILE A 713 -1.37 27.74 4.97
N THR A 714 -1.37 27.11 3.80
CA THR A 714 -2.52 26.38 3.29
C THR A 714 -2.18 24.91 3.15
N LEU A 715 -2.89 24.03 3.85
CA LEU A 715 -2.84 22.60 3.60
C LEU A 715 -3.70 22.28 2.37
N SER A 716 -3.07 21.77 1.31
CA SER A 716 -3.74 21.37 0.07
C SER A 716 -4.06 19.88 0.02
N ALA A 717 -3.37 19.05 0.82
CA ALA A 717 -3.62 17.62 0.95
C ALA A 717 -3.26 17.11 2.35
N CYS A 718 -4.02 16.13 2.86
CA CYS A 718 -3.66 15.35 4.05
C CYS A 718 -2.98 14.04 3.62
N ALA A 719 -2.07 13.53 4.44
CA ALA A 719 -1.36 12.30 4.11
C ALA A 719 -2.26 11.06 4.25
N SER A 720 -2.01 10.06 3.40
CA SER A 720 -2.79 8.82 3.37
C SER A 720 -1.93 7.55 3.40
N PHE A 721 -0.62 7.62 3.62
CA PHE A 721 0.22 6.42 3.62
C PHE A 721 -0.24 5.41 4.67
N SER A 722 -0.26 4.13 4.32
CA SER A 722 -0.66 3.08 5.28
C SER A 722 0.44 2.76 6.29
N VAL A 723 1.70 3.01 5.93
CA VAL A 723 2.85 2.74 6.79
C VAL A 723 3.86 3.88 6.74
N ALA A 724 4.59 4.06 7.83
CA ALA A 724 5.80 4.88 7.91
C ALA A 724 7.04 3.99 7.95
N LEU A 725 8.15 4.47 7.39
CA LEU A 725 9.45 3.84 7.55
C LEU A 725 10.14 4.40 8.78
N ARG A 726 10.63 3.52 9.66
CA ARG A 726 11.43 3.90 10.84
C ARG A 726 12.72 3.11 10.93
N PRO A 727 13.76 3.69 11.55
CA PRO A 727 14.96 2.92 11.90
C PRO A 727 14.60 1.73 12.80
N SER A 728 15.13 0.54 12.48
CA SER A 728 15.03 -0.62 13.37
C SER A 728 15.69 -0.32 14.72
N ARG A 729 15.04 -0.75 15.82
CA ARG A 729 15.52 -0.57 17.20
C ARG A 729 16.47 -1.67 17.65
N ASP A 730 16.60 -2.75 16.89
CA ASP A 730 17.53 -3.83 17.22
C ASP A 730 18.97 -3.38 16.98
N ASN A 731 19.79 -3.44 18.03
CA ASN A 731 21.15 -2.90 18.04
C ASN A 731 22.15 -3.64 17.12
N GLY A 732 21.73 -4.71 16.46
CA GLY A 732 22.61 -5.56 15.61
C GLY A 732 22.24 -5.61 14.13
N THR A 733 21.11 -5.02 13.69
CA THR A 733 20.61 -5.18 12.32
C THR A 733 20.48 -3.82 11.61
N GLU A 734 21.08 -3.73 10.42
CA GLU A 734 20.84 -2.64 9.47
C GLU A 734 19.36 -2.63 9.03
N GLY A 735 18.87 -1.47 8.56
CA GLY A 735 17.62 -1.38 7.81
C GLY A 735 16.43 -0.75 8.53
N LEU A 736 15.29 -0.77 7.85
CA LEU A 736 14.07 -0.04 8.20
C LEU A 736 12.94 -1.00 8.55
N ILE A 737 12.10 -0.60 9.49
CA ILE A 737 10.83 -1.27 9.80
C ILE A 737 9.66 -0.45 9.23
N ARG A 738 8.59 -1.16 8.86
CA ARG A 738 7.31 -0.55 8.46
C ARG A 738 6.40 -0.49 9.69
N GLU A 739 6.04 0.72 10.12
CA GLU A 739 5.09 0.96 11.21
C GLU A 739 3.73 1.32 10.62
N ARG A 740 2.66 0.66 11.07
CA ARG A 740 1.28 1.01 10.70
C ARG A 740 0.92 2.41 11.21
N LEU A 741 0.39 3.26 10.32
CA LEU A 741 0.02 4.62 10.68
C LEU A 741 -1.42 4.72 11.17
N ASP A 742 -1.66 5.50 12.21
CA ASP A 742 -2.97 5.94 12.67
C ASP A 742 -2.97 7.48 12.68
N TYR A 743 -3.58 8.10 11.68
CA TYR A 743 -3.54 9.56 11.54
C TYR A 743 -4.38 10.29 12.60
N SER A 744 -5.25 9.60 13.34
CA SER A 744 -5.92 10.20 14.51
C SER A 744 -4.96 10.52 15.65
N ARG A 745 -3.73 9.99 15.61
CA ARG A 745 -2.67 10.22 16.60
C ARG A 745 -1.58 11.15 16.11
N VAL A 746 -1.68 11.64 14.87
CA VAL A 746 -0.68 12.52 14.26
C VAL A 746 -1.14 13.97 14.41
N PRO A 747 -0.42 14.84 15.15
CA PRO A 747 -0.84 16.21 15.39
C PRO A 747 -1.17 17.01 14.12
N LEU A 748 -0.44 16.77 13.03
CA LEU A 748 -0.66 17.44 11.75
C LEU A 748 -2.04 17.12 11.11
N SER A 749 -2.68 16.02 11.51
CA SER A 749 -4.01 15.62 11.06
C SER A 749 -5.13 15.99 12.03
N THR A 750 -4.81 16.26 13.30
CA THR A 750 -5.81 16.54 14.34
C THR A 750 -5.87 18.01 14.76
N ASP A 751 -4.78 18.75 14.60
CA ASP A 751 -4.66 20.14 15.02
C ASP A 751 -4.18 21.04 13.87
N ALA A 752 -5.07 21.90 13.39
CA ALA A 752 -4.74 22.88 12.36
C ALA A 752 -3.64 23.87 12.83
N ALA A 753 -3.55 24.16 14.13
CA ALA A 753 -2.51 25.04 14.67
C ALA A 753 -1.12 24.42 14.57
N ALA A 754 -0.99 23.10 14.74
CA ALA A 754 0.27 22.38 14.52
C ALA A 754 0.76 22.54 13.07
N ALA A 755 -0.15 22.45 12.08
CA ALA A 755 0.18 22.71 10.68
C ALA A 755 0.62 24.16 10.45
N GLN A 756 -0.08 25.14 11.03
CA GLN A 756 0.32 26.55 10.93
C GLN A 756 1.70 26.81 11.55
N HIS A 757 1.97 26.23 12.72
CA HIS A 757 3.24 26.39 13.41
C HIS A 757 4.41 25.83 12.60
N LEU A 758 4.32 24.56 12.16
CA LEU A 758 5.36 23.92 11.36
C LEU A 758 5.54 24.61 10.01
N GLY A 759 4.45 24.96 9.32
CA GLY A 759 4.50 25.64 8.03
C GLY A 759 5.21 26.99 8.09
N ARG A 760 4.98 27.79 9.14
CA ARG A 760 5.69 29.07 9.34
C ARG A 760 7.20 28.86 9.55
N ARG A 761 7.60 27.85 10.33
CA ARG A 761 9.02 27.51 10.51
C ARG A 761 9.67 27.13 9.19
N LEU A 762 9.02 26.27 8.41
CA LEU A 762 9.51 25.85 7.10
C LEU A 762 9.58 27.01 6.09
N ALA A 763 8.62 27.93 6.11
CA ALA A 763 8.66 29.15 5.29
C ALA A 763 9.85 30.06 5.63
N ASN A 764 10.17 30.20 6.91
CA ASN A 764 11.34 30.97 7.37
C ASN A 764 12.65 30.31 6.94
N ILE A 765 12.74 28.98 7.05
CA ILE A 765 13.90 28.20 6.57
C ILE A 765 14.05 28.36 5.05
N ALA A 766 12.94 28.26 4.29
CA ALA A 766 12.93 28.43 2.85
C ALA A 766 13.48 29.81 2.44
N THR A 767 13.01 30.87 3.12
CA THR A 767 13.46 32.26 2.89
C THR A 767 14.94 32.40 3.19
N PHE A 768 15.38 31.94 4.37
CA PHE A 768 16.77 32.03 4.80
C PHE A 768 17.73 31.30 3.84
N LEU A 769 17.40 30.05 3.46
CA LEU A 769 18.24 29.26 2.58
C LEU A 769 18.34 29.87 1.19
N GLU A 770 17.21 30.32 0.62
CA GLU A 770 17.18 30.95 -0.71
C GLU A 770 17.97 32.26 -0.73
N GLU A 771 17.84 33.12 0.27
CA GLU A 771 18.60 34.37 0.39
C GLU A 771 20.11 34.11 0.53
N ARG A 772 20.51 33.14 1.36
CA ARG A 772 21.92 32.82 1.61
C ARG A 772 22.60 32.09 0.46
N LEU A 773 21.85 31.34 -0.34
CA LEU A 773 22.36 30.58 -1.49
C LEU A 773 22.12 31.29 -2.83
N GLY A 774 21.36 32.39 -2.82
CA GLY A 774 21.15 33.29 -3.95
C GLY A 774 20.33 32.72 -5.10
N ARG A 775 19.64 31.59 -4.88
CA ARG A 775 18.82 30.91 -5.89
C ARG A 775 17.81 29.97 -5.23
N PRO A 776 16.70 29.61 -5.91
CA PRO A 776 15.73 28.65 -5.40
C PRO A 776 16.36 27.30 -4.99
N GLN A 777 15.86 26.71 -3.91
CA GLN A 777 16.39 25.49 -3.30
C GLN A 777 15.36 24.36 -3.25
N ASP A 778 15.87 23.16 -3.46
CA ASP A 778 15.24 21.88 -3.12
C ASP A 778 15.89 21.37 -1.83
N VAL A 779 15.09 21.29 -0.77
CA VAL A 779 15.53 21.10 0.62
C VAL A 779 14.88 19.83 1.17
N GLU A 780 15.70 18.92 1.65
CA GLU A 780 15.25 17.72 2.35
C GLU A 780 15.57 17.85 3.85
N GLY A 781 14.62 17.47 4.70
CA GLY A 781 14.80 17.57 6.13
C GLY A 781 13.86 16.70 6.95
N VAL A 782 14.03 16.77 8.27
CA VAL A 782 13.22 16.06 9.24
C VAL A 782 12.79 16.98 10.37
N TYR A 783 11.65 16.68 10.95
CA TYR A 783 11.14 17.27 12.17
C TYR A 783 11.13 16.20 13.27
N SER A 784 11.77 16.50 14.40
CA SER A 784 11.90 15.59 15.53
C SER A 784 11.98 16.40 16.82
N ARG A 785 11.14 16.10 17.81
CA ARG A 785 11.15 16.76 19.13
C ARG A 785 11.12 18.29 19.06
N ASP A 786 10.24 18.83 18.23
CA ASP A 786 10.09 20.28 17.99
C ASP A 786 11.31 20.98 17.38
N GLU A 787 12.23 20.20 16.78
CA GLU A 787 13.41 20.70 16.08
C GLU A 787 13.35 20.32 14.61
N VAL A 788 13.73 21.28 13.74
CA VAL A 788 13.85 21.04 12.31
C VAL A 788 15.33 20.80 11.98
N TYR A 789 15.60 19.66 11.35
CA TYR A 789 16.92 19.33 10.82
C TYR A 789 16.87 19.39 9.30
N VAL A 790 17.73 20.19 8.68
CA VAL A 790 17.95 20.15 7.23
C VAL A 790 19.07 19.15 6.96
N VAL A 791 18.75 18.09 6.20
CA VAL A 791 19.70 17.00 5.94
C VAL A 791 20.37 17.15 4.58
N GLN A 792 19.73 17.85 3.64
CA GLN A 792 20.27 18.16 2.32
C GLN A 792 19.63 19.45 1.78
N THR A 793 20.41 20.23 1.02
CA THR A 793 19.92 21.33 0.20
C THR A 793 20.66 21.32 -1.12
N ARG A 794 19.96 21.58 -2.22
CA ARG A 794 20.53 21.70 -3.56
C ARG A 794 19.75 22.76 -4.37
N PRO A 795 20.35 23.34 -5.42
CA PRO A 795 19.61 24.22 -6.32
C PRO A 795 18.35 23.53 -6.86
N GLN A 796 17.20 24.21 -6.78
CA GLN A 796 15.96 23.73 -7.37
C GLN A 796 16.07 23.73 -8.89
N GLN A 797 15.69 22.61 -9.51
CA GLN A 797 15.85 22.38 -10.95
C GLN A 797 14.50 22.44 -11.66
N GLY A 798 14.50 22.86 -12.94
CA GLY A 798 13.32 22.81 -13.80
C GLY A 798 12.25 23.87 -13.49
N LEU A 799 12.66 25.03 -12.98
CA LEU A 799 11.83 26.25 -12.92
C LEU A 799 11.75 26.95 -14.28
#